data_AF-A0A368B1N2-F1
#
_entry.id   AF-A0A368B1N2-F1
#
_cell.length_a   1.000
_cell.length_b   1.000
_cell.length_c   1.000
_cell.angle_alpha   90.00
_cell.angle_beta   90.00
_cell.angle_gamma   90.00
#
_symmetry.space_group_name_H-M   'P 1'
#
loop_
_entity.id
_entity.type
_entity.pdbx_description
1 polymer ?
#
loop_
_entity_poly.entity_id
_entity_poly.type
_entity_poly.pdbx_seq_one_letter_code
_entity_poly.pdbx_strand_id
1 'polypeptide(L)'
;NTKTPNNTAGTGFAIWGNPDDENTTEVDEETPVGDYIKVDYIRILNDTGPDTNNDLVITGQNFGSGEGVSATSVPVSTGNFAQTGENLRLKIDADLDSGAFTSSFSTDSGLTWTSLVTDGAGLTEIANIMFGAKTGSDDAWGNTETSSTQGTAGDFVRVESITLTDVSDTNNPSELVNIGFEDENGTNIKNSLNSGTATGAWNFGGPQAHNGTLNIGHTQYFKWTNSGNLVSVFRKFVLDSALTSGQVSLVVDIKDYDLSRSWDNADSYNVNSGSGKGVQFALLNSTQTGPVINLFTESAVDFPDSDGDGIPDHVDDEPNSGDVFEGYYMRYDFSDDSGTALTDAVNLGVPPSAFTSGGPQTSNGNLNIGYTENWKWSGVDTGNAAVFRTNILPKNNEGNAQLTSGVVVYEMVIDSYDLSKSWDPNSESEAEKGIRMIIKNGDAGGNPNNPPTAPRQGTAIQLYTTGDGDVQVQAQPWYGTDGVVKSEDTVSYVLGESDMADDQGLTFQVVINLDTGAFYSRFSQDGGANWNDLIQYGSGFTTISSIQIASKRAGTDAWGSVSIEGGSTGDFVKIDSIHIRDADSLAEPTPQMPPDSDGDGAFDYEDAFPADPNESVDADEDGVGANSDPDDSDPNNPNSQAPAEAPALTITTDGSNVTVSWEGGDGFNLQSSGDLSTWSDTSVTTSPHTEALEGGKFFKLTNE
;
A
#
# COMPACT_ATOMS: atom_id res chain seq x y z
N ASN A 1 -7.06 45.94 13.53
CA ASN A 1 -7.25 47.40 13.65
C ASN A 1 -8.72 47.70 13.39
N THR A 2 -9.50 48.12 14.39
CA THR A 2 -10.95 48.36 14.23
C THR A 2 -11.27 49.84 14.35
N LYS A 3 -12.21 50.32 13.54
CA LYS A 3 -12.75 51.68 13.59
C LYS A 3 -14.23 51.56 13.94
N THR A 4 -14.65 52.19 15.04
CA THR A 4 -16.05 52.22 15.46
C THR A 4 -16.90 52.92 14.37
N PRO A 5 -17.94 52.27 13.79
CA PRO A 5 -18.89 52.98 12.95
C PRO A 5 -19.86 53.75 13.85
N ASN A 6 -20.09 55.02 13.55
CA ASN A 6 -21.25 55.73 14.10
C ASN A 6 -22.51 55.06 13.56
N ASN A 7 -23.34 54.60 14.51
CA ASN A 7 -24.70 54.12 14.38
C ASN A 7 -25.49 54.63 13.14
N THR A 8 -25.61 53.82 12.08
CA THR A 8 -26.88 53.69 11.32
C THR A 8 -26.94 52.57 10.29
N ALA A 9 -25.88 51.78 10.05
CA ALA A 9 -26.00 50.62 9.16
C ALA A 9 -25.03 49.49 9.55
N GLY A 10 -25.60 48.31 9.85
CA GLY A 10 -25.03 46.98 9.57
C GLY A 10 -23.81 46.52 10.38
N THR A 11 -24.08 45.61 11.33
CA THR A 11 -23.22 44.54 11.90
C THR A 11 -21.70 44.65 11.69
N GLY A 12 -20.97 44.97 12.75
CA GLY A 12 -19.52 44.83 12.83
C GLY A 12 -19.11 44.02 14.06
N PHE A 13 -18.09 43.19 13.88
CA PHE A 13 -17.58 42.19 14.82
C PHE A 13 -16.99 42.82 16.10
N ALA A 14 -17.38 42.31 17.28
CA ALA A 14 -16.85 42.71 18.60
C ALA A 14 -16.03 41.57 19.22
N ILE A 15 -14.82 41.88 19.70
CA ILE A 15 -14.00 40.96 20.53
C ILE A 15 -13.91 41.60 21.92
N TRP A 16 -14.33 40.86 22.95
CA TRP A 16 -14.29 41.32 24.34
C TRP A 16 -13.23 40.51 25.11
N GLY A 17 -12.27 41.22 25.71
CA GLY A 17 -11.31 40.69 26.67
C GLY A 17 -10.48 41.83 27.21
N ASN A 18 -10.62 42.13 28.51
CA ASN A 18 -9.74 43.07 29.19
C ASN A 18 -8.40 42.35 29.42
N PRO A 19 -7.27 42.79 28.82
CA PRO A 19 -6.01 42.04 28.87
C PRO A 19 -5.34 42.01 30.26
N ASP A 20 -5.86 42.77 31.23
CA ASP A 20 -5.17 43.06 32.48
C ASP A 20 -5.79 42.41 33.74
N ASP A 21 -6.68 41.41 33.61
CA ASP A 21 -7.30 40.76 34.78
C ASP A 21 -7.17 39.22 34.75
N GLU A 22 -6.11 38.70 35.36
CA GLU A 22 -5.85 37.25 35.47
C GLU A 22 -6.68 36.56 36.57
N ASN A 23 -7.65 37.23 37.20
CA ASN A 23 -8.37 36.69 38.37
C ASN A 23 -9.89 36.55 38.25
N THR A 24 -10.48 36.67 37.07
CA THR A 24 -11.93 36.39 36.91
C THR A 24 -12.18 34.92 36.56
N THR A 25 -12.18 34.06 37.58
CA THR A 25 -12.93 32.79 37.55
C THR A 25 -14.38 33.08 37.90
N GLU A 26 -15.22 33.22 36.88
CA GLU A 26 -16.70 33.08 36.85
C GLU A 26 -17.27 34.11 35.85
N VAL A 27 -17.75 33.61 34.72
CA VAL A 27 -18.71 34.34 33.89
C VAL A 27 -20.07 34.08 34.50
N ASP A 28 -20.67 35.12 35.08
CA ASP A 28 -22.02 35.15 35.63
C ASP A 28 -23.05 34.66 34.60
N GLU A 29 -23.78 33.59 34.94
CA GLU A 29 -24.75 32.88 34.07
C GLU A 29 -25.96 33.74 33.65
N GLU A 30 -26.10 34.98 34.13
CA GLU A 30 -27.26 35.85 33.82
C GLU A 30 -27.07 36.84 32.66
N THR A 31 -25.92 36.86 31.96
CA THR A 31 -25.72 37.82 30.86
C THR A 31 -26.27 37.26 29.53
N PRO A 32 -27.26 37.90 28.86
CA PRO A 32 -27.77 37.44 27.58
C PRO A 32 -26.67 37.59 26.52
N VAL A 33 -26.20 36.47 25.98
CA VAL A 33 -25.20 36.45 24.90
C VAL A 33 -25.81 37.12 23.65
N GLY A 34 -25.26 38.27 23.25
CA GLY A 34 -25.61 38.96 22.01
C GLY A 34 -24.96 38.32 20.77
N ASP A 35 -25.12 38.95 19.60
CA ASP A 35 -24.48 38.50 18.36
C ASP A 35 -22.95 38.48 18.48
N TYR A 36 -22.33 37.32 18.34
CA TYR A 36 -20.88 37.13 18.33
C TYR A 36 -20.45 36.40 17.05
N ILE A 37 -19.22 36.62 16.61
CA ILE A 37 -18.56 35.73 15.64
C ILE A 37 -17.50 34.95 16.41
N LYS A 38 -17.60 33.63 16.38
CA LYS A 38 -16.54 32.76 16.91
C LYS A 38 -15.48 32.63 15.82
N VAL A 39 -14.25 33.04 16.13
CA VAL A 39 -13.10 32.77 15.27
C VAL A 39 -12.33 31.66 15.97
N ASP A 40 -12.44 30.42 15.47
CA ASP A 40 -11.82 29.26 16.12
C ASP A 40 -10.29 29.31 16.06
N TYR A 41 -9.71 29.84 14.99
CA TYR A 41 -8.29 30.20 14.93
C TYR A 41 -8.05 31.30 13.89
N ILE A 42 -6.99 32.09 14.11
CA ILE A 42 -6.38 32.93 13.08
C ILE A 42 -5.02 32.32 12.79
N ARG A 43 -4.87 31.74 11.60
CA ARG A 43 -3.60 31.20 11.13
C ARG A 43 -2.88 32.29 10.34
N ILE A 44 -1.62 32.57 10.68
CA ILE A 44 -0.70 33.22 9.75
C ILE A 44 0.13 32.08 9.18
N LEU A 45 -0.30 31.59 8.02
CA LEU A 45 0.50 30.68 7.22
C LEU A 45 1.69 31.47 6.69
N ASN A 46 2.85 30.81 6.52
CA ASN A 46 3.81 31.34 5.57
C ASN A 46 3.10 31.29 4.21
N ASP A 47 2.75 32.45 3.67
CA ASP A 47 2.17 32.58 2.34
C ASP A 47 3.26 32.22 1.34
N THR A 48 3.47 30.92 1.11
CA THR A 48 3.87 30.44 -0.21
C THR A 48 2.58 30.45 -1.02
N GLY A 49 2.19 31.62 -1.52
CA GLY A 49 1.04 31.77 -2.42
C GLY A 49 1.14 30.85 -3.64
N PRO A 50 0.32 31.00 -4.68
CA PRO A 50 0.51 30.26 -5.94
C PRO A 50 1.99 30.30 -6.36
N ASP A 51 2.64 29.14 -6.33
CA ASP A 51 4.09 29.08 -6.12
C ASP A 51 4.90 29.50 -7.35
N THR A 52 6.02 30.12 -7.02
CA THR A 52 6.82 31.10 -7.72
C THR A 52 7.88 30.53 -8.67
N ASN A 53 7.73 29.27 -9.11
CA ASN A 53 8.82 28.56 -9.78
C ASN A 53 8.49 27.95 -11.15
N ASN A 54 7.27 28.12 -11.67
CA ASN A 54 6.93 27.63 -13.01
C ASN A 54 6.48 28.76 -13.94
N ASP A 55 7.45 29.37 -14.62
CA ASP A 55 7.21 30.47 -15.53
C ASP A 55 6.77 29.98 -16.92
N LEU A 56 5.92 30.77 -17.55
CA LEU A 56 5.57 30.63 -18.95
C LEU A 56 6.61 31.40 -19.76
N VAL A 57 7.29 30.70 -20.66
CA VAL A 57 8.30 31.31 -21.50
C VAL A 57 7.72 31.53 -22.89
N ILE A 58 7.89 32.76 -23.36
CA ILE A 58 7.62 33.14 -24.72
C ILE A 58 8.97 33.39 -25.41
N THR A 59 9.20 32.68 -26.50
CA THR A 59 10.44 32.85 -27.29
C THR A 59 10.11 33.26 -28.71
N GLY A 60 10.97 34.11 -29.28
CA GLY A 60 11.01 34.38 -30.71
C GLY A 60 12.33 33.90 -31.30
N GLN A 61 12.29 33.19 -32.43
CA GLN A 61 13.49 32.73 -33.14
C GLN A 61 13.22 32.42 -34.63
N ASN A 62 14.25 31.94 -35.34
CA ASN A 62 14.12 31.34 -36.68
C ASN A 62 13.72 29.86 -36.56
N PHE A 63 12.79 29.41 -37.42
CA PHE A 63 12.43 28.02 -37.64
C PHE A 63 13.04 27.45 -38.95
N GLY A 64 13.60 26.24 -38.87
CA GLY A 64 14.14 25.48 -40.00
C GLY A 64 15.67 25.52 -40.12
N SER A 65 16.26 24.61 -40.90
CA SER A 65 17.72 24.41 -41.02
C SER A 65 18.34 24.90 -42.34
N GLY A 66 17.68 25.83 -43.04
CA GLY A 66 18.13 26.38 -44.33
C GLY A 66 18.96 27.67 -44.22
N GLU A 67 19.85 27.90 -45.19
CA GLU A 67 20.49 29.22 -45.36
C GLU A 67 19.48 30.22 -45.95
N GLY A 68 19.37 31.41 -45.36
CA GLY A 68 18.64 32.53 -45.96
C GLY A 68 17.81 33.37 -45.00
N VAL A 69 17.38 32.84 -43.86
CA VAL A 69 16.64 33.58 -42.80
C VAL A 69 17.48 33.59 -41.53
N SER A 70 17.54 34.71 -40.79
CA SER A 70 18.32 34.83 -39.55
C SER A 70 17.61 35.68 -38.51
N ALA A 71 17.76 35.34 -37.23
CA ALA A 71 17.30 36.13 -36.08
C ALA A 71 18.06 35.70 -34.83
N THR A 72 18.27 36.63 -33.88
CA THR A 72 18.74 36.29 -32.53
C THR A 72 17.58 35.73 -31.72
N SER A 73 17.77 34.56 -31.10
CA SER A 73 16.76 33.97 -30.22
C SER A 73 16.63 34.79 -28.95
N VAL A 74 15.41 35.20 -28.62
CA VAL A 74 15.10 35.97 -27.41
C VAL A 74 14.03 35.24 -26.60
N PRO A 75 14.39 34.71 -25.43
CA PRO A 75 13.43 34.23 -24.44
C PRO A 75 13.01 35.37 -23.51
N VAL A 76 11.71 35.46 -23.24
CA VAL A 76 11.15 36.32 -22.20
C VAL A 76 10.26 35.46 -21.32
N SER A 77 10.57 35.40 -20.03
CA SER A 77 9.68 34.80 -19.05
C SER A 77 8.62 35.84 -18.65
N THR A 78 7.37 35.40 -18.51
CA THR A 78 6.25 36.30 -18.23
C THR A 78 6.19 36.79 -16.78
N GLY A 79 7.05 36.22 -15.92
CA GLY A 79 7.11 36.47 -14.48
C GLY A 79 6.22 35.49 -13.72
N ASN A 80 6.54 35.26 -12.44
CA ASN A 80 5.99 34.29 -11.47
C ASN A 80 4.48 34.06 -11.38
N PHE A 81 3.67 34.75 -12.17
CA PHE A 81 2.25 34.54 -12.23
C PHE A 81 1.87 34.04 -13.62
N ALA A 82 1.52 32.76 -13.63
CA ALA A 82 0.36 32.23 -14.34
C ALA A 82 0.69 31.41 -15.60
N GLN A 83 0.82 30.10 -15.36
CA GLN A 83 0.52 29.07 -16.34
C GLN A 83 -0.96 29.10 -16.77
N THR A 84 -1.77 29.91 -16.10
CA THR A 84 -3.10 30.33 -16.52
C THR A 84 -3.08 31.75 -17.06
N GLY A 85 -4.00 32.14 -17.92
CA GLY A 85 -4.06 33.54 -18.33
C GLY A 85 -5.09 33.76 -19.39
N GLU A 86 -5.40 35.03 -19.64
CA GLU A 86 -6.37 35.46 -20.63
C GLU A 86 -5.76 36.54 -21.54
N ASN A 87 -6.31 36.66 -22.75
CA ASN A 87 -6.03 37.74 -23.70
C ASN A 87 -4.55 37.89 -24.10
N LEU A 88 -3.86 36.76 -24.28
CA LEU A 88 -2.48 36.73 -24.76
C LEU A 88 -2.47 36.86 -26.29
N ARG A 89 -1.74 37.83 -26.83
CA ARG A 89 -1.55 38.02 -28.27
C ARG A 89 -0.12 37.76 -28.68
N LEU A 90 0.06 36.94 -29.71
CA LEU A 90 1.36 36.69 -30.33
C LEU A 90 1.38 37.37 -31.70
N LYS A 91 2.46 38.10 -32.02
CA LYS A 91 2.55 38.86 -33.26
C LYS A 91 3.89 38.71 -33.97
N ILE A 92 3.82 38.45 -35.28
CA ILE A 92 4.97 38.50 -36.20
C ILE A 92 4.69 39.55 -37.26
N ASP A 93 5.54 40.58 -37.32
CA ASP A 93 5.52 41.59 -38.36
C ASP A 93 6.64 41.30 -39.36
N ALA A 94 6.36 41.34 -40.66
CA ALA A 94 7.32 41.08 -41.72
C ALA A 94 7.17 42.09 -42.86
N ASP A 95 8.30 42.57 -43.36
CA ASP A 95 8.41 43.35 -44.58
C ASP A 95 9.05 42.47 -45.65
N LEU A 96 8.24 41.98 -46.59
CA LEU A 96 8.68 41.04 -47.63
C LEU A 96 9.55 41.71 -48.70
N ASP A 97 9.48 43.04 -48.82
CA ASP A 97 10.27 43.81 -49.79
C ASP A 97 11.72 43.98 -49.31
N SER A 98 11.91 44.22 -48.00
CA SER A 98 13.24 44.32 -47.38
C SER A 98 13.77 43.00 -46.82
N GLY A 99 12.88 42.03 -46.59
CA GLY A 99 13.17 40.76 -45.93
C GLY A 99 13.24 40.85 -44.40
N ALA A 100 12.98 42.01 -43.80
CA ALA A 100 13.06 42.20 -42.36
C ALA A 100 11.83 41.63 -41.64
N PHE A 101 12.01 41.11 -40.43
CA PHE A 101 10.89 40.68 -39.58
C PHE A 101 11.17 40.90 -38.10
N THR A 102 10.10 41.05 -37.32
CA THR A 102 10.14 41.15 -35.86
C THR A 102 9.05 40.29 -35.24
N SER A 103 9.26 39.85 -34.01
CA SER A 103 8.23 39.17 -33.23
C SER A 103 8.04 39.82 -31.87
N SER A 104 6.81 39.75 -31.37
CA SER A 104 6.42 40.36 -30.10
C SER A 104 5.21 39.64 -29.51
N PHE A 105 4.96 39.84 -28.23
CA PHE A 105 3.75 39.37 -27.57
C PHE A 105 3.15 40.45 -26.68
N SER A 106 1.89 40.27 -26.29
CA SER A 106 1.16 41.17 -25.42
C SER A 106 0.26 40.37 -24.47
N THR A 107 0.27 40.71 -23.18
CA THR A 107 -0.56 40.08 -22.14
C THR A 107 -1.77 40.94 -21.76
N ASP A 108 -2.04 42.02 -22.48
CA ASP A 108 -3.08 43.00 -22.20
C ASP A 108 -3.93 43.30 -23.44
N SER A 109 -4.26 42.25 -24.21
CA SER A 109 -5.05 42.36 -25.45
C SER A 109 -4.43 43.30 -26.51
N GLY A 110 -3.11 43.44 -26.56
CA GLY A 110 -2.40 44.23 -27.56
C GLY A 110 -2.25 45.72 -27.22
N LEU A 111 -2.50 46.14 -25.97
CA LEU A 111 -2.28 47.51 -25.52
C LEU A 111 -0.78 47.80 -25.35
N THR A 112 -0.02 46.86 -24.81
CA THR A 112 1.43 46.90 -24.69
C THR A 112 2.07 45.68 -25.32
N TRP A 113 3.17 45.90 -26.05
CA TRP A 113 3.89 44.85 -26.78
C TRP A 113 5.30 44.70 -26.25
N THR A 114 5.63 43.49 -25.82
CA THR A 114 6.98 43.08 -25.44
C THR A 114 7.67 42.49 -26.66
N SER A 115 8.83 43.03 -27.02
CA SER A 115 9.60 42.58 -28.17
C SER A 115 10.36 41.28 -27.89
N LEU A 116 10.37 40.38 -28.86
CA LEU A 116 11.15 39.14 -28.87
C LEU A 116 12.28 39.29 -29.91
N VAL A 117 12.05 38.92 -31.17
CA VAL A 117 13.02 39.15 -32.25
C VAL A 117 12.91 40.58 -32.74
N THR A 118 14.04 41.28 -32.81
CA THR A 118 14.14 42.65 -33.35
C THR A 118 15.09 42.78 -34.54
N ASP A 119 15.84 41.73 -34.85
CA ASP A 119 16.92 41.69 -35.86
C ASP A 119 16.66 40.66 -36.97
N GLY A 120 15.40 40.26 -37.16
CA GLY A 120 15.02 39.25 -38.15
C GLY A 120 15.27 39.74 -39.58
N ALA A 121 15.87 38.88 -40.40
CA ALA A 121 16.18 39.16 -41.80
C ALA A 121 16.00 37.94 -42.72
N GLY A 122 15.80 38.20 -44.01
CA GLY A 122 15.79 37.21 -45.08
C GLY A 122 14.43 36.61 -45.46
N LEU A 123 13.33 37.05 -44.83
CA LEU A 123 11.98 36.57 -45.17
C LEU A 123 11.36 37.41 -46.29
N THR A 124 11.55 37.00 -47.54
CA THR A 124 11.05 37.73 -48.73
C THR A 124 9.75 37.18 -49.30
N GLU A 125 9.24 36.08 -48.75
CA GLU A 125 7.95 35.51 -49.14
C GLU A 125 7.31 34.74 -47.98
N ILE A 126 5.98 34.61 -48.02
CA ILE A 126 5.20 33.77 -47.10
C ILE A 126 4.35 32.82 -47.91
N ALA A 127 4.51 31.53 -47.68
CA ALA A 127 3.73 30.47 -48.31
C ALA A 127 2.82 29.74 -47.31
N ASN A 128 3.19 29.72 -46.03
CA ASN A 128 2.48 28.92 -45.03
C ASN A 128 2.38 29.65 -43.67
N ILE A 129 1.24 29.49 -43.02
CA ILE A 129 1.10 29.71 -41.57
C ILE A 129 1.19 28.33 -40.92
N MET A 130 2.09 28.15 -39.96
CA MET A 130 2.30 26.87 -39.28
C MET A 130 1.85 26.94 -37.83
N PHE A 131 1.19 25.88 -37.39
CA PHE A 131 0.80 25.59 -36.02
C PHE A 131 1.40 24.26 -35.56
N GLY A 132 1.99 24.26 -34.37
CA GLY A 132 2.51 23.08 -33.69
C GLY A 132 2.14 23.06 -32.22
N ALA A 133 2.07 21.87 -31.64
CA ALA A 133 1.86 21.66 -30.22
C ALA A 133 2.83 20.58 -29.73
N LYS A 134 3.19 20.61 -28.45
CA LYS A 134 4.18 19.71 -27.84
C LYS A 134 3.77 19.38 -26.41
N THR A 135 3.88 18.11 -26.01
CA THR A 135 3.42 17.57 -24.70
C THR A 135 4.45 17.71 -23.59
N GLY A 136 5.75 17.66 -23.88
CA GLY A 136 6.82 17.91 -22.92
C GLY A 136 8.18 17.99 -23.60
N SER A 137 9.24 18.41 -22.89
CA SER A 137 10.54 18.84 -23.42
C SER A 137 11.26 17.82 -24.32
N ASP A 138 10.99 16.53 -24.16
CA ASP A 138 11.55 15.46 -25.01
C ASP A 138 10.85 15.30 -26.37
N ASP A 139 9.67 15.92 -26.56
CA ASP A 139 8.91 15.80 -27.79
C ASP A 139 9.38 16.75 -28.89
N ALA A 140 9.22 16.34 -30.15
CA ALA A 140 9.28 17.28 -31.26
C ALA A 140 7.98 18.10 -31.34
N TRP A 141 8.08 19.36 -31.75
CA TRP A 141 6.90 20.16 -32.09
C TRP A 141 6.06 19.46 -33.17
N GLY A 142 4.77 19.23 -32.87
CA GLY A 142 3.84 18.53 -33.77
C GLY A 142 3.87 17.00 -33.69
N ASN A 143 4.43 16.41 -32.61
CA ASN A 143 4.50 14.96 -32.38
C ASN A 143 3.48 14.41 -31.36
N THR A 144 2.39 15.12 -31.09
CA THR A 144 1.56 14.85 -29.91
C THR A 144 0.72 13.56 -30.06
N GLU A 145 1.17 12.48 -29.43
CA GLU A 145 0.34 11.35 -29.00
C GLU A 145 -0.45 11.81 -27.74
N THR A 146 -1.50 12.64 -27.89
CA THR A 146 -2.41 12.95 -26.76
C THR A 146 -3.39 11.80 -26.44
N SER A 147 -3.02 10.58 -26.81
CA SER A 147 -3.87 9.38 -26.72
C SER A 147 -3.79 8.75 -25.33
N SER A 148 -4.40 9.41 -24.35
CA SER A 148 -4.99 8.69 -23.22
C SER A 148 -6.45 9.10 -23.11
N THR A 149 -7.36 8.16 -23.18
CA THR A 149 -8.81 8.38 -23.11
C THR A 149 -9.32 8.80 -21.73
N GLN A 150 -8.43 9.21 -20.80
CA GLN A 150 -8.73 9.25 -19.37
C GLN A 150 -8.25 10.49 -18.57
N GLY A 151 -7.56 11.47 -19.16
CA GLY A 151 -7.15 12.67 -18.39
C GLY A 151 -8.29 13.55 -17.88
N THR A 152 -8.05 14.29 -16.79
CA THR A 152 -8.95 15.27 -16.15
C THR A 152 -8.96 16.60 -16.91
N ALA A 153 -10.05 17.37 -16.83
CA ALA A 153 -10.16 18.68 -17.49
C ALA A 153 -9.32 19.75 -16.78
N GLY A 154 -8.56 20.56 -17.52
CA GLY A 154 -7.78 21.63 -16.92
C GLY A 154 -6.55 22.10 -17.67
N ASP A 155 -6.17 21.47 -18.79
CA ASP A 155 -5.03 21.94 -19.59
C ASP A 155 -5.41 22.26 -21.01
N PHE A 156 -5.30 23.53 -21.40
CA PHE A 156 -5.67 23.94 -22.72
C PHE A 156 -5.02 25.25 -23.15
N VAL A 157 -5.03 25.48 -24.46
CA VAL A 157 -4.88 26.80 -25.08
C VAL A 157 -6.09 27.00 -25.97
N ARG A 158 -6.86 28.07 -25.72
CA ARG A 158 -8.01 28.44 -26.55
C ARG A 158 -7.65 29.65 -27.40
N VAL A 159 -7.60 29.41 -28.71
CA VAL A 159 -7.31 30.45 -29.70
C VAL A 159 -8.63 31.01 -30.24
N GLU A 160 -8.79 32.33 -30.22
CA GLU A 160 -9.98 33.03 -30.71
C GLU A 160 -9.89 33.31 -32.21
N SER A 161 -8.71 33.71 -32.69
CA SER A 161 -8.49 33.95 -34.11
C SER A 161 -7.03 33.83 -34.53
N ILE A 162 -6.83 33.52 -35.81
CA ILE A 162 -5.53 33.62 -36.49
C ILE A 162 -5.73 34.55 -37.68
N THR A 163 -5.05 35.69 -37.66
CA THR A 163 -5.22 36.74 -38.66
C THR A 163 -3.88 37.16 -39.25
N LEU A 164 -3.74 37.10 -40.57
CA LEU A 164 -2.65 37.67 -41.33
C LEU A 164 -3.16 38.88 -42.09
N THR A 165 -2.59 40.04 -41.81
CA THR A 165 -3.07 41.33 -42.33
C THR A 165 -1.98 42.00 -43.16
N ASP A 166 -2.32 42.50 -44.34
CA ASP A 166 -1.50 43.47 -45.06
C ASP A 166 -1.61 44.82 -44.35
N VAL A 167 -0.49 45.29 -43.81
CA VAL A 167 -0.35 46.52 -43.05
C VAL A 167 0.40 47.61 -43.82
N SER A 168 0.59 47.43 -45.14
CA SER A 168 1.23 48.43 -46.01
C SER A 168 0.45 49.75 -46.09
N ASP A 169 -0.88 49.71 -45.99
CA ASP A 169 -1.74 50.88 -45.77
C ASP A 169 -2.25 50.93 -44.33
N THR A 170 -1.60 51.75 -43.51
CA THR A 170 -1.95 51.91 -42.08
C THR A 170 -3.36 52.48 -41.85
N ASN A 171 -4.02 53.04 -42.88
CA ASN A 171 -5.37 53.58 -42.74
C ASN A 171 -6.46 52.59 -43.12
N ASN A 172 -6.12 51.54 -43.87
CA ASN A 172 -7.06 50.52 -44.30
C ASN A 172 -6.35 49.17 -44.46
N PRO A 173 -5.93 48.56 -43.33
CA PRO A 173 -5.27 47.26 -43.36
C PRO A 173 -6.21 46.21 -43.95
N SER A 174 -5.68 45.35 -44.83
CA SER A 174 -6.47 44.31 -45.50
C SER A 174 -6.19 42.95 -44.87
N GLU A 175 -7.22 42.29 -44.37
CA GLU A 175 -7.09 40.91 -43.89
C GLU A 175 -6.86 39.96 -45.07
N LEU A 176 -5.66 39.38 -45.13
CA LEU A 176 -5.26 38.41 -46.15
C LEU A 176 -5.75 37.02 -45.74
N VAL A 177 -5.49 36.64 -44.49
CA VAL A 177 -6.05 35.44 -43.87
C VAL A 177 -6.75 35.89 -42.61
N ASN A 178 -8.01 35.51 -42.43
CA ASN A 178 -8.75 35.72 -41.20
C ASN A 178 -9.53 34.44 -40.90
N ILE A 179 -9.04 33.68 -39.94
CA ILE A 179 -9.66 32.45 -39.47
C ILE A 179 -10.18 32.73 -38.08
N GLY A 180 -11.48 33.05 -38.00
CA GLY A 180 -12.23 33.07 -36.74
C GLY A 180 -12.77 31.69 -36.38
N PHE A 181 -13.03 31.47 -35.10
CA PHE A 181 -13.53 30.19 -34.58
C PHE A 181 -14.96 30.28 -34.01
N GLU A 182 -15.75 31.25 -34.49
CA GLU A 182 -17.11 31.66 -34.06
C GLU A 182 -18.23 30.59 -34.18
N ASP A 183 -17.90 29.30 -34.18
CA ASP A 183 -18.90 28.23 -34.16
C ASP A 183 -19.11 27.65 -32.76
N GLU A 184 -20.36 27.24 -32.51
CA GLU A 184 -20.77 26.67 -31.22
C GLU A 184 -20.35 25.20 -31.08
N ASN A 185 -20.01 24.46 -32.16
CA ASN A 185 -19.83 23.01 -32.06
C ASN A 185 -18.86 22.39 -33.08
N GLY A 186 -17.66 22.04 -32.63
CA GLY A 186 -16.88 20.89 -33.09
C GLY A 186 -16.32 20.96 -34.51
N THR A 187 -16.28 22.14 -35.15
CA THR A 187 -15.71 22.23 -36.50
C THR A 187 -14.21 21.96 -36.45
N ASN A 188 -13.75 20.94 -37.16
CA ASN A 188 -12.33 20.68 -37.30
C ASN A 188 -11.63 21.88 -37.95
N ILE A 189 -10.44 22.28 -37.49
CA ILE A 189 -9.66 23.38 -38.09
C ILE A 189 -9.51 23.23 -39.62
N LYS A 190 -9.48 22.00 -40.14
CA LYS A 190 -9.44 21.77 -41.60
C LYS A 190 -10.64 22.34 -42.36
N ASN A 191 -11.78 22.45 -41.69
CA ASN A 191 -13.02 22.98 -42.23
C ASN A 191 -13.26 24.44 -41.80
N SER A 192 -12.30 25.10 -41.13
CA SER A 192 -12.43 26.50 -40.74
C SER A 192 -12.54 27.39 -41.98
N LEU A 193 -13.43 28.38 -41.93
CA LEU A 193 -13.58 29.34 -43.02
C LEU A 193 -12.54 30.45 -42.89
N ASN A 194 -11.77 30.68 -43.95
CA ASN A 194 -10.98 31.90 -44.10
C ASN A 194 -11.88 33.00 -44.71
N SER A 195 -12.13 34.08 -43.97
CA SER A 195 -12.88 35.25 -44.44
C SER A 195 -11.99 36.32 -45.10
N GLY A 196 -10.67 36.13 -45.07
CA GLY A 196 -9.69 37.00 -45.70
C GLY A 196 -9.64 36.89 -47.23
N THR A 197 -8.85 37.78 -47.85
CA THR A 197 -8.77 37.90 -49.32
C THR A 197 -7.85 36.89 -50.00
N ALA A 198 -6.86 36.34 -49.29
CA ALA A 198 -5.97 35.31 -49.80
C ALA A 198 -6.64 33.93 -49.69
N THR A 199 -6.46 33.07 -50.69
CA THR A 199 -7.00 31.71 -50.67
C THR A 199 -5.95 30.70 -50.21
N GLY A 200 -6.41 29.65 -49.53
CA GLY A 200 -5.54 28.61 -48.97
C GLY A 200 -6.34 27.59 -48.18
N ALA A 201 -5.67 26.54 -47.70
CA ALA A 201 -6.30 25.48 -46.92
C ALA A 201 -5.33 24.83 -45.92
N TRP A 202 -5.89 24.27 -44.85
CA TRP A 202 -5.13 23.42 -43.93
C TRP A 202 -4.81 22.06 -44.56
N ASN A 203 -3.55 21.66 -44.45
CA ASN A 203 -3.05 20.40 -45.01
C ASN A 203 -3.58 19.14 -44.30
N PHE A 204 -3.89 19.20 -43.00
CA PHE A 204 -4.38 18.08 -42.20
C PHE A 204 -5.50 18.49 -41.24
N GLY A 205 -6.32 17.53 -40.81
CA GLY A 205 -7.30 17.74 -39.73
C GLY A 205 -6.61 17.99 -38.40
N GLY A 206 -7.22 18.69 -37.45
CA GLY A 206 -6.54 19.11 -36.22
C GLY A 206 -7.49 19.38 -35.06
N PRO A 207 -7.11 20.26 -34.11
CA PRO A 207 -8.02 20.72 -33.05
C PRO A 207 -9.35 21.22 -33.64
N GLN A 208 -10.40 21.16 -32.84
CA GLN A 208 -11.74 21.59 -33.25
C GLN A 208 -12.10 22.90 -32.55
N ALA A 209 -12.84 23.74 -33.26
CA ALA A 209 -13.51 24.88 -32.68
C ALA A 209 -14.62 24.41 -31.73
N HIS A 210 -14.79 25.09 -30.61
CA HIS A 210 -15.88 24.91 -29.68
C HIS A 210 -16.15 26.23 -28.95
N ASN A 211 -17.43 26.64 -28.88
CA ASN A 211 -17.87 27.88 -28.24
C ASN A 211 -17.05 29.12 -28.65
N GLY A 212 -16.80 29.29 -29.95
CA GLY A 212 -16.10 30.48 -30.46
C GLY A 212 -14.57 30.40 -30.44
N THR A 213 -13.97 29.29 -30.00
CA THR A 213 -12.50 29.15 -29.88
C THR A 213 -11.98 27.83 -30.42
N LEU A 214 -10.80 27.84 -31.03
CA LEU A 214 -10.06 26.63 -31.35
C LEU A 214 -9.41 26.07 -30.07
N ASN A 215 -9.84 24.89 -29.65
CA ASN A 215 -9.34 24.26 -28.44
C ASN A 215 -8.15 23.34 -28.71
N ILE A 216 -7.01 23.60 -28.05
CA ILE A 216 -5.83 22.76 -28.05
C ILE A 216 -5.66 22.20 -26.64
N GLY A 217 -5.79 20.88 -26.45
CA GLY A 217 -5.71 20.22 -25.14
C GLY A 217 -7.07 19.72 -24.61
N HIS A 218 -7.25 19.77 -23.29
CA HIS A 218 -8.38 19.21 -22.53
C HIS A 218 -9.09 20.26 -21.65
N THR A 219 -10.23 20.75 -22.12
CA THR A 219 -11.13 21.63 -21.35
C THR A 219 -12.20 20.82 -20.62
N GLN A 220 -12.95 21.45 -19.70
CA GLN A 220 -14.09 20.84 -19.01
C GLN A 220 -15.15 20.24 -19.95
N TYR A 221 -15.29 20.81 -21.14
CA TYR A 221 -16.38 20.46 -22.06
C TYR A 221 -15.92 19.73 -23.31
N PHE A 222 -14.61 19.79 -23.62
CA PHE A 222 -14.11 19.33 -24.90
C PHE A 222 -12.66 18.87 -24.82
N LYS A 223 -12.40 17.72 -25.45
CA LYS A 223 -11.08 17.12 -25.60
C LYS A 223 -10.67 17.09 -27.06
N TRP A 224 -9.50 17.64 -27.35
CA TRP A 224 -8.86 17.32 -28.62
C TRP A 224 -8.31 15.88 -28.57
N THR A 225 -9.03 14.94 -29.20
CA THR A 225 -8.55 13.56 -29.40
C THR A 225 -8.06 13.39 -30.83
N ASN A 226 -6.81 12.98 -31.00
CA ASN A 226 -6.25 12.71 -32.33
C ASN A 226 -6.58 11.27 -32.74
N SER A 227 -7.77 11.02 -33.30
CA SER A 227 -8.12 9.68 -33.80
C SER A 227 -7.45 9.40 -35.16
N GLY A 228 -6.18 9.02 -35.11
CA GLY A 228 -5.44 8.55 -36.26
C GLY A 228 -3.94 8.75 -36.11
N ASN A 229 -3.19 7.64 -36.08
CA ASN A 229 -1.72 7.58 -36.15
C ASN A 229 -1.18 8.59 -37.18
N LEU A 230 -0.63 9.70 -36.71
CA LEU A 230 0.15 10.66 -37.51
C LEU A 230 1.31 11.15 -36.67
N VAL A 231 2.34 10.32 -36.61
CA VAL A 231 3.70 10.65 -36.18
C VAL A 231 4.16 11.89 -36.95
N SER A 232 4.58 12.95 -36.23
CA SER A 232 5.33 14.11 -36.75
C SER A 232 4.69 14.95 -37.88
N VAL A 233 3.59 15.68 -37.62
CA VAL A 233 3.05 16.60 -38.64
C VAL A 233 2.46 17.89 -38.04
N PHE A 234 3.16 19.01 -38.17
CA PHE A 234 2.60 20.35 -37.99
C PHE A 234 1.33 20.56 -38.83
N ARG A 235 0.41 21.40 -38.35
CA ARG A 235 -0.70 21.88 -39.20
C ARG A 235 -0.24 23.12 -39.93
N LYS A 236 -0.43 23.13 -41.25
CA LYS A 236 -0.06 24.27 -42.10
C LYS A 236 -1.27 24.74 -42.86
N PHE A 237 -1.58 26.03 -42.74
CA PHE A 237 -2.43 26.72 -43.68
C PHE A 237 -1.57 27.10 -44.87
N VAL A 238 -1.74 26.38 -45.97
CA VAL A 238 -0.98 26.56 -47.21
C VAL A 238 -1.73 27.55 -48.07
N LEU A 239 -1.08 28.66 -48.41
CA LEU A 239 -1.63 29.62 -49.36
C LEU A 239 -1.60 29.04 -50.76
N ASP A 240 -2.65 29.25 -51.55
CA ASP A 240 -2.69 28.84 -52.96
C ASP A 240 -1.63 29.59 -53.79
N SER A 241 -1.22 30.76 -53.32
CA SER A 241 -0.16 31.58 -53.91
C SER A 241 0.63 32.28 -52.80
N ALA A 242 1.95 32.15 -52.83
CA ALA A 242 2.81 32.80 -51.84
C ALA A 242 2.71 34.33 -51.96
N LEU A 243 2.71 35.00 -50.82
CA LEU A 243 2.87 36.45 -50.73
C LEU A 243 4.35 36.77 -50.95
N THR A 244 4.67 37.70 -51.85
CA THR A 244 6.06 37.96 -52.29
C THR A 244 6.47 39.43 -52.17
N SER A 245 5.60 40.29 -51.64
CA SER A 245 5.82 41.72 -51.49
C SER A 245 4.88 42.30 -50.44
N GLY A 246 5.21 43.46 -49.90
CA GLY A 246 4.37 44.17 -48.92
C GLY A 246 4.73 43.90 -47.47
N GLN A 247 4.08 44.64 -46.58
CA GLN A 247 4.26 44.55 -45.13
C GLN A 247 3.08 43.82 -44.53
N VAL A 248 3.34 42.76 -43.77
CA VAL A 248 2.28 41.92 -43.20
C VAL A 248 2.47 41.72 -41.70
N SER A 249 1.35 41.48 -41.01
CA SER A 249 1.30 41.21 -39.59
C SER A 249 0.46 39.95 -39.34
N LEU A 250 1.08 38.90 -38.81
CA LEU A 250 0.37 37.76 -38.25
C LEU A 250 0.07 38.05 -36.78
N VAL A 251 -1.20 37.97 -36.40
CA VAL A 251 -1.66 38.02 -35.01
C VAL A 251 -2.40 36.72 -34.69
N VAL A 252 -2.01 36.09 -33.60
CA VAL A 252 -2.73 34.97 -32.99
C VAL A 252 -3.30 35.47 -31.67
N ASP A 253 -4.63 35.46 -31.56
CA ASP A 253 -5.33 35.88 -30.35
C ASP A 253 -5.66 34.66 -29.50
N ILE A 254 -5.00 34.53 -28.35
CA ILE A 254 -5.25 33.47 -27.37
C ILE A 254 -6.20 34.05 -26.33
N LYS A 255 -7.45 33.58 -26.37
CA LYS A 255 -8.50 33.99 -25.45
C LYS A 255 -8.09 33.71 -24.02
N ASP A 256 -7.68 32.48 -23.78
CA ASP A 256 -7.18 32.01 -22.50
C ASP A 256 -6.43 30.70 -22.62
N TYR A 257 -5.63 30.42 -21.61
CA TYR A 257 -4.83 29.22 -21.50
C TYR A 257 -4.75 28.78 -20.04
N ASP A 258 -4.60 27.48 -19.84
CA ASP A 258 -4.19 26.83 -18.60
C ASP A 258 -3.21 25.72 -18.99
N LEU A 259 -1.95 25.86 -18.56
CA LEU A 259 -0.87 24.90 -18.81
C LEU A 259 -0.35 24.33 -17.49
N SER A 260 -1.18 24.36 -16.43
CA SER A 260 -0.78 23.99 -15.07
C SER A 260 -0.64 22.49 -14.80
N ARG A 261 -1.15 21.61 -15.66
CA ARG A 261 -1.16 20.14 -15.47
C ARG A 261 -0.59 19.41 -16.70
N SER A 262 -0.69 18.07 -16.78
CA SER A 262 -0.23 17.30 -17.95
C SER A 262 -1.29 17.11 -19.07
N TRP A 263 -0.88 17.33 -20.33
CA TRP A 263 -1.71 17.12 -21.53
C TRP A 263 -2.08 15.65 -21.79
N ASP A 264 -1.45 14.67 -21.14
CA ASP A 264 -1.51 13.26 -21.57
C ASP A 264 -1.76 12.19 -20.49
N ASN A 265 -1.83 12.48 -19.20
CA ASN A 265 -1.88 11.40 -18.21
C ASN A 265 -3.31 10.91 -17.89
N ALA A 266 -3.48 9.60 -17.73
CA ALA A 266 -4.70 8.90 -17.33
C ALA A 266 -4.95 8.92 -15.81
N ASP A 267 -3.96 9.33 -15.03
CA ASP A 267 -4.06 9.41 -13.58
C ASP A 267 -4.87 10.64 -13.17
N SER A 268 -5.87 10.42 -12.31
CA SER A 268 -6.86 11.41 -11.86
C SER A 268 -6.27 12.70 -11.26
N TYR A 269 -4.99 12.66 -10.83
CA TYR A 269 -4.34 13.72 -10.03
C TYR A 269 -2.92 14.09 -10.46
N ASN A 270 -2.55 13.93 -11.73
CA ASN A 270 -1.25 14.43 -12.18
C ASN A 270 -1.25 15.96 -12.39
N VAL A 271 -0.81 16.72 -11.38
CA VAL A 271 -0.65 18.18 -11.44
C VAL A 271 0.75 18.63 -11.93
N ASN A 272 1.60 17.71 -12.40
CA ASN A 272 2.95 18.06 -12.83
C ASN A 272 2.93 18.47 -14.30
N SER A 273 2.88 19.78 -14.53
CA SER A 273 3.15 20.36 -15.84
C SER A 273 4.60 20.07 -16.26
N GLY A 274 4.79 19.03 -17.07
CA GLY A 274 6.11 18.76 -17.67
C GLY A 274 6.67 20.01 -18.36
N SER A 275 7.99 20.22 -18.23
CA SER A 275 8.69 21.32 -18.91
C SER A 275 8.55 21.21 -20.43
N GLY A 276 8.65 22.32 -21.14
CA GLY A 276 8.70 22.37 -22.61
C GLY A 276 7.38 22.04 -23.31
N LYS A 277 6.27 22.02 -22.57
CA LYS A 277 4.91 21.83 -23.10
C LYS A 277 4.34 23.15 -23.60
N GLY A 278 3.62 23.14 -24.72
CA GLY A 278 2.88 24.31 -25.18
C GLY A 278 2.63 24.35 -26.68
N VAL A 279 2.54 25.56 -27.24
CA VAL A 279 2.14 25.81 -28.63
C VAL A 279 3.17 26.65 -29.39
N GLN A 280 3.23 26.43 -30.70
CA GLN A 280 4.14 27.10 -31.63
C GLN A 280 3.37 27.65 -32.82
N PHE A 281 3.68 28.88 -33.21
CA PHE A 281 3.15 29.54 -34.40
C PHE A 281 4.28 30.12 -35.25
N ALA A 282 4.24 29.90 -36.57
CA ALA A 282 5.27 30.39 -37.48
C ALA A 282 4.69 30.92 -38.81
N LEU A 283 5.40 31.88 -39.41
CA LEU A 283 5.25 32.25 -40.82
C LEU A 283 6.41 31.65 -41.59
N LEU A 284 6.12 30.85 -42.63
CA LEU A 284 7.14 30.14 -43.38
C LEU A 284 7.08 30.47 -44.86
N ASN A 285 8.25 30.60 -45.48
CA ASN A 285 8.41 30.65 -46.93
C ASN A 285 8.19 29.27 -47.59
N SER A 286 8.40 29.17 -48.91
CA SER A 286 8.28 27.91 -49.63
C SER A 286 9.34 26.86 -49.25
N THR A 287 10.49 27.28 -48.71
CA THR A 287 11.55 26.41 -48.20
C THR A 287 11.34 25.96 -46.75
N GLN A 288 10.19 26.29 -46.14
CA GLN A 288 9.84 25.97 -44.76
C GLN A 288 10.75 26.61 -43.70
N THR A 289 11.29 27.79 -44.01
CA THR A 289 12.07 28.61 -43.09
C THR A 289 11.37 29.93 -42.81
N GLY A 290 11.49 30.46 -41.59
CA GLY A 290 10.89 31.74 -41.24
C GLY A 290 10.81 32.02 -39.74
N PRO A 291 10.20 33.14 -39.33
CA PRO A 291 10.00 33.48 -37.92
C PRO A 291 9.03 32.54 -37.22
N VAL A 292 9.34 32.26 -35.95
CA VAL A 292 8.49 31.47 -35.05
C VAL A 292 8.36 32.16 -33.70
N ILE A 293 7.18 32.02 -33.09
CA ILE A 293 6.92 32.32 -31.68
C ILE A 293 6.50 31.03 -30.99
N ASN A 294 7.12 30.74 -29.85
CA ASN A 294 6.76 29.60 -29.01
C ASN A 294 6.25 30.10 -27.67
N LEU A 295 5.21 29.44 -27.17
CA LEU A 295 4.67 29.58 -25.82
C LEU A 295 4.83 28.23 -25.15
N PHE A 296 5.65 28.12 -24.11
CA PHE A 296 5.87 26.86 -23.40
C PHE A 296 6.29 27.02 -21.94
N THR A 297 6.16 25.95 -21.16
CA THR A 297 6.53 25.89 -19.74
C THR A 297 8.05 25.75 -19.55
N GLU A 298 8.68 26.54 -18.66
CA GLU A 298 10.15 26.54 -18.51
C GLU A 298 10.70 25.40 -17.63
N SER A 299 10.00 25.05 -16.54
CA SER A 299 10.50 24.09 -15.55
C SER A 299 9.53 22.95 -15.32
N ALA A 300 10.05 21.72 -15.17
CA ALA A 300 9.32 20.65 -14.53
C ALA A 300 9.58 20.89 -13.04
N VAL A 301 8.56 21.30 -12.30
CA VAL A 301 8.65 21.22 -10.85
C VAL A 301 8.29 19.77 -10.52
N ASP A 302 9.28 18.99 -10.11
CA ASP A 302 9.00 17.85 -9.24
C ASP A 302 8.50 18.49 -7.95
N PHE A 303 7.18 18.49 -7.77
CA PHE A 303 6.66 18.87 -6.47
C PHE A 303 7.05 17.76 -5.49
N PRO A 304 7.55 18.13 -4.29
CA PRO A 304 7.55 17.21 -3.18
C PRO A 304 6.12 16.69 -3.02
N ASP A 305 6.01 15.40 -3.16
CA ASP A 305 4.91 14.57 -2.74
C ASP A 305 5.49 13.90 -1.50
N SER A 306 5.45 14.64 -0.38
CA SER A 306 6.14 14.29 0.86
C SER A 306 5.61 12.98 1.43
N ASP A 307 4.39 12.58 1.04
CA ASP A 307 3.73 11.35 1.43
C ASP A 307 3.67 10.25 0.36
N GLY A 308 3.97 10.57 -0.89
CA GLY A 308 4.04 9.61 -1.97
C GLY A 308 2.67 9.10 -2.44
N ASP A 309 1.59 9.82 -2.12
CA ASP A 309 0.22 9.45 -2.45
C ASP A 309 -0.19 9.84 -3.89
N GLY A 310 0.70 10.58 -4.58
CA GLY A 310 0.50 11.09 -5.92
C GLY A 310 -0.17 12.46 -5.99
N ILE A 311 -0.41 13.12 -4.84
CA ILE A 311 -0.96 14.46 -4.68
C ILE A 311 0.12 15.38 -4.10
N PRO A 312 0.61 16.37 -4.87
CA PRO A 312 1.61 17.29 -4.35
C PRO A 312 1.18 18.13 -3.13
N ASP A 313 2.11 18.32 -2.18
CA ASP A 313 1.97 19.00 -0.87
C ASP A 313 1.30 20.40 -0.86
N HIS A 314 1.05 21.01 -2.01
CA HIS A 314 0.46 22.35 -2.11
C HIS A 314 -1.00 22.33 -2.58
N VAL A 315 -1.48 21.19 -3.07
CA VAL A 315 -2.87 20.92 -3.45
C VAL A 315 -3.48 19.77 -2.66
N ASP A 316 -2.66 19.13 -1.83
CA ASP A 316 -3.13 18.24 -0.79
C ASP A 316 -3.77 19.06 0.35
N ASP A 317 -5.01 18.70 0.70
CA ASP A 317 -5.73 19.28 1.84
C ASP A 317 -5.06 18.89 3.18
N GLU A 318 -4.28 17.81 3.15
CA GLU A 318 -3.47 17.32 4.26
C GLU A 318 -2.03 17.02 3.81
N PRO A 319 -1.22 18.05 3.46
CA PRO A 319 0.10 17.91 2.81
C PRO A 319 1.23 17.32 3.67
N ASN A 320 0.83 16.72 4.78
CA ASN A 320 1.64 15.94 5.70
C ASN A 320 0.83 14.72 6.20
N SER A 321 -0.19 14.25 5.46
CA SER A 321 -1.05 13.13 5.87
C SER A 321 -0.45 11.79 5.53
N GLY A 322 0.45 11.72 4.56
CA GLY A 322 1.61 10.89 4.82
C GLY A 322 2.68 11.68 5.54
N ASP A 323 2.67 11.46 6.85
CA ASP A 323 3.81 10.68 7.26
C ASP A 323 3.95 9.53 6.21
N VAL A 324 5.06 9.46 5.47
CA VAL A 324 5.68 8.14 5.40
C VAL A 324 5.69 7.74 6.86
N PHE A 325 4.73 6.90 7.28
CA PHE A 325 4.66 6.49 8.67
C PHE A 325 5.93 5.67 8.81
N GLU A 326 7.02 6.34 9.19
CA GLU A 326 8.35 5.76 9.22
C GLU A 326 8.22 4.54 10.10
N GLY A 327 8.43 3.38 9.49
CA GLY A 327 8.18 2.12 10.13
C GLY A 327 6.76 1.54 9.99
N TYR A 328 5.92 1.82 8.98
CA TYR A 328 4.73 0.99 8.70
C TYR A 328 4.89 0.24 7.37
N TYR A 329 4.92 -1.08 7.46
CA TYR A 329 4.89 -2.00 6.31
C TYR A 329 3.47 -2.25 5.80
N MET A 330 2.47 -2.07 6.66
CA MET A 330 1.05 -2.17 6.34
C MET A 330 0.27 -1.27 7.30
N ARG A 331 -0.65 -0.46 6.80
CA ARG A 331 -1.54 0.36 7.60
C ARG A 331 -2.95 0.40 7.00
N TYR A 332 -3.88 -0.32 7.59
CA TYR A 332 -5.30 -0.20 7.30
C TYR A 332 -6.00 0.49 8.46
N ASP A 333 -6.52 1.69 8.19
CA ASP A 333 -7.44 2.40 9.07
C ASP A 333 -8.82 2.35 8.41
N PHE A 334 -9.82 1.74 9.06
CA PHE A 334 -11.11 1.49 8.44
C PHE A 334 -12.10 2.65 8.57
N SER A 335 -11.60 3.89 8.62
CA SER A 335 -12.31 5.14 8.91
C SER A 335 -13.40 5.57 7.90
N ASP A 336 -13.76 4.70 6.96
CA ASP A 336 -14.76 5.00 5.93
C ASP A 336 -16.18 4.59 6.35
N ASP A 337 -17.05 5.59 6.47
CA ASP A 337 -18.48 5.45 6.75
C ASP A 337 -19.30 4.98 5.52
N SER A 338 -18.72 5.02 4.32
CA SER A 338 -19.43 4.91 3.04
C SER A 338 -19.63 3.47 2.54
N GLY A 339 -19.02 2.47 3.17
CA GLY A 339 -19.24 1.06 2.84
C GLY A 339 -18.16 0.40 1.96
N THR A 340 -16.93 0.90 1.98
CA THR A 340 -15.82 0.35 1.16
C THR A 340 -15.55 -1.12 1.49
N ALA A 341 -15.39 -1.95 0.45
CA ALA A 341 -15.05 -3.36 0.64
C ALA A 341 -13.57 -3.50 1.06
N LEU A 342 -13.24 -4.52 1.85
CA LEU A 342 -11.85 -4.78 2.29
C LEU A 342 -10.81 -4.86 1.16
N THR A 343 -11.22 -5.23 -0.07
CA THR A 343 -10.33 -5.21 -1.25
C THR A 343 -9.98 -3.83 -1.75
N ASP A 344 -10.89 -2.90 -1.50
CA ASP A 344 -10.86 -1.53 -2.01
C ASP A 344 -10.39 -0.57 -0.89
N ALA A 345 -10.25 -1.08 0.35
CA ALA A 345 -9.62 -0.39 1.45
C ALA A 345 -8.16 -0.05 1.10
N VAL A 346 -7.78 1.19 1.37
CA VAL A 346 -6.44 1.71 1.05
C VAL A 346 -5.46 1.25 2.13
N ASN A 347 -4.34 0.65 1.70
CA ASN A 347 -3.18 0.45 2.57
C ASN A 347 -2.38 1.76 2.58
N LEU A 348 -2.34 2.44 3.72
CA LEU A 348 -1.56 3.66 3.96
C LEU A 348 -0.09 3.36 4.36
N GLY A 349 0.30 2.08 4.43
CA GLY A 349 1.67 1.64 4.66
C GLY A 349 2.42 1.40 3.36
N VAL A 350 3.73 1.19 3.45
CA VAL A 350 4.62 1.11 2.27
C VAL A 350 5.29 -0.27 2.16
N PRO A 351 5.35 -0.87 0.96
CA PRO A 351 4.60 -0.56 -0.28
C PRO A 351 3.09 -0.90 -0.23
N PRO A 352 2.29 -0.34 -1.17
CA PRO A 352 0.87 -0.65 -1.28
C PRO A 352 0.62 -2.15 -1.48
N SER A 353 -0.33 -2.70 -0.72
CA SER A 353 -0.80 -4.08 -0.86
C SER A 353 -2.32 -4.13 -0.78
N ALA A 354 -2.92 -5.21 -1.26
CA ALA A 354 -4.38 -5.38 -1.28
C ALA A 354 -4.77 -6.81 -0.88
N PHE A 355 -5.97 -6.94 -0.32
CA PHE A 355 -6.53 -8.24 0.02
C PHE A 355 -6.97 -9.01 -1.23
N THR A 356 -6.78 -10.33 -1.25
CA THR A 356 -6.92 -11.17 -2.45
C THR A 356 -8.35 -11.36 -3.00
N SER A 357 -9.40 -10.94 -2.30
CA SER A 357 -10.81 -11.20 -2.70
C SER A 357 -11.80 -10.28 -1.97
N GLY A 358 -12.89 -9.86 -2.64
CA GLY A 358 -13.96 -9.01 -2.06
C GLY A 358 -14.52 -9.60 -0.75
N GLY A 359 -15.08 -8.81 0.16
CA GLY A 359 -15.30 -9.33 1.52
C GLY A 359 -15.98 -8.37 2.50
N PRO A 360 -15.59 -8.43 3.80
CA PRO A 360 -16.13 -7.54 4.84
C PRO A 360 -16.10 -6.09 4.37
N GLN A 361 -17.06 -5.28 4.81
CA GLN A 361 -17.18 -3.88 4.41
C GLN A 361 -17.00 -2.97 5.60
N THR A 362 -16.49 -1.77 5.37
CA THR A 362 -16.44 -0.73 6.39
C THR A 362 -17.85 -0.20 6.70
N SER A 363 -18.08 0.21 7.93
CA SER A 363 -19.33 0.83 8.39
C SER A 363 -19.06 1.58 9.68
N ASN A 364 -19.46 2.85 9.75
CA ASN A 364 -19.23 3.72 10.92
C ASN A 364 -17.74 3.66 11.34
N GLY A 365 -16.83 3.86 10.40
CA GLY A 365 -15.38 3.83 10.63
C GLY A 365 -14.76 2.47 10.98
N ASN A 366 -15.47 1.34 10.80
CA ASN A 366 -14.97 0.01 11.17
C ASN A 366 -15.19 -1.05 10.08
N LEU A 367 -14.23 -1.96 9.88
CA LEU A 367 -14.42 -3.18 9.09
C LEU A 367 -15.31 -4.18 9.82
N ASN A 368 -16.49 -4.45 9.25
CA ASN A 368 -17.50 -5.31 9.86
C ASN A 368 -17.45 -6.76 9.35
N ILE A 369 -17.14 -7.70 10.23
CA ILE A 369 -17.21 -9.14 10.00
C ILE A 369 -18.44 -9.71 10.71
N GLY A 370 -19.47 -10.11 9.94
CA GLY A 370 -20.70 -10.69 10.49
C GLY A 370 -21.96 -9.89 10.13
N TYR A 371 -22.88 -9.77 11.08
CA TYR A 371 -24.26 -9.32 10.93
C TYR A 371 -24.61 -8.18 11.91
N THR A 372 -24.21 -6.95 11.58
CA THR A 372 -24.71 -5.78 12.32
C THR A 372 -26.14 -5.44 11.87
N GLU A 373 -26.77 -4.48 12.56
CA GLU A 373 -28.13 -4.03 12.23
C GLU A 373 -28.24 -3.45 10.81
N ASN A 374 -27.20 -2.76 10.34
CA ASN A 374 -27.20 -2.02 9.08
C ASN A 374 -26.36 -2.66 7.96
N TRP A 375 -25.40 -3.54 8.30
CA TRP A 375 -24.45 -4.10 7.34
C TRP A 375 -24.20 -5.59 7.56
N LYS A 376 -24.03 -6.32 6.47
CA LYS A 376 -23.82 -7.77 6.48
C LYS A 376 -22.63 -8.13 5.62
N TRP A 377 -21.69 -8.88 6.18
CA TRP A 377 -20.64 -9.49 5.39
C TRP A 377 -21.25 -10.58 4.50
N SER A 378 -21.47 -10.27 3.21
CA SER A 378 -22.04 -11.23 2.25
C SER A 378 -20.96 -12.13 1.64
N GLY A 379 -20.34 -13.00 2.45
CA GLY A 379 -19.28 -13.94 2.02
C GLY A 379 -19.47 -14.42 0.56
N VAL A 380 -18.42 -14.30 -0.25
CA VAL A 380 -18.51 -14.29 -1.72
C VAL A 380 -19.31 -15.47 -2.29
N ASP A 381 -20.38 -15.14 -3.01
CA ASP A 381 -21.20 -16.04 -3.83
C ASP A 381 -20.50 -16.40 -5.16
N THR A 382 -19.30 -17.01 -5.10
CA THR A 382 -18.54 -17.40 -6.32
C THR A 382 -18.29 -18.91 -6.45
N GLY A 383 -18.95 -19.75 -5.64
CA GLY A 383 -18.81 -21.20 -5.73
C GLY A 383 -17.46 -21.74 -5.23
N ASN A 384 -16.66 -20.91 -4.55
CA ASN A 384 -15.47 -21.33 -3.82
C ASN A 384 -15.76 -21.18 -2.32
N ALA A 385 -15.81 -22.30 -1.58
CA ALA A 385 -16.34 -22.38 -0.22
C ALA A 385 -15.52 -21.65 0.87
N ALA A 386 -14.46 -20.93 0.51
CA ALA A 386 -13.48 -20.46 1.47
C ALA A 386 -13.65 -18.98 1.84
N VAL A 387 -13.74 -18.71 3.14
CA VAL A 387 -14.14 -17.41 3.72
C VAL A 387 -12.95 -16.62 4.26
N PHE A 388 -11.74 -17.13 4.08
CA PHE A 388 -10.53 -16.43 4.49
C PHE A 388 -10.09 -15.36 3.47
N ARG A 389 -9.38 -14.32 3.94
CA ARG A 389 -8.77 -13.27 3.12
C ARG A 389 -7.29 -13.21 3.41
N THR A 390 -6.49 -13.04 2.37
CA THR A 390 -5.03 -12.93 2.49
C THR A 390 -4.61 -11.58 1.98
N ASN A 391 -3.73 -10.91 2.70
CA ASN A 391 -2.99 -9.76 2.19
C ASN A 391 -1.54 -10.18 2.04
N ILE A 392 -1.02 -10.09 0.82
CA ILE A 392 0.35 -10.48 0.49
C ILE A 392 1.21 -9.23 0.59
N LEU A 393 2.26 -9.30 1.42
CA LEU A 393 3.19 -8.19 1.58
C LEU A 393 4.02 -8.00 0.29
N PRO A 394 4.51 -6.78 0.03
CA PRO A 394 5.16 -6.47 -1.24
C PRO A 394 6.49 -7.20 -1.44
N LYS A 395 6.89 -7.30 -2.71
CA LYS A 395 8.03 -8.08 -3.18
C LYS A 395 9.34 -7.31 -2.99
N ASN A 396 10.37 -8.01 -2.52
CA ASN A 396 11.74 -7.54 -2.62
C ASN A 396 12.17 -7.44 -4.11
N ASN A 397 13.33 -6.81 -4.37
CA ASN A 397 13.88 -6.60 -5.72
C ASN A 397 14.12 -7.91 -6.52
N GLU A 398 13.98 -9.07 -5.89
CA GLU A 398 14.15 -10.41 -6.46
C GLU A 398 12.81 -11.10 -6.79
N GLY A 399 11.69 -10.45 -6.48
CA GLY A 399 10.33 -10.92 -6.78
C GLY A 399 9.66 -11.75 -5.66
N ASN A 400 10.27 -11.84 -4.48
CA ASN A 400 9.75 -12.59 -3.32
C ASN A 400 9.08 -11.65 -2.30
N ALA A 401 7.85 -11.97 -1.90
CA ALA A 401 6.92 -11.13 -1.12
C ALA A 401 7.13 -11.25 0.39
N GLN A 402 8.26 -10.79 0.97
CA GLN A 402 8.57 -11.07 2.39
C GLN A 402 9.37 -9.96 3.11
N LEU A 403 8.98 -9.64 4.35
CA LEU A 403 9.86 -8.99 5.35
C LEU A 403 10.84 -10.02 5.90
N THR A 404 12.10 -9.65 6.12
CA THR A 404 13.18 -10.62 6.42
C THR A 404 14.16 -10.19 7.51
N SER A 405 14.00 -9.00 8.08
CA SER A 405 14.93 -8.45 9.08
C SER A 405 14.24 -7.35 9.89
N GLY A 406 14.78 -7.04 11.07
CA GLY A 406 14.25 -6.05 11.99
C GLY A 406 13.25 -6.61 13.00
N VAL A 407 12.81 -5.75 13.92
CA VAL A 407 11.77 -6.06 14.91
C VAL A 407 10.47 -5.46 14.43
N VAL A 408 9.45 -6.31 14.23
CA VAL A 408 8.18 -5.95 13.62
C VAL A 408 7.05 -6.17 14.63
N VAL A 409 6.14 -5.21 14.69
CA VAL A 409 4.92 -5.22 15.49
C VAL A 409 3.74 -5.38 14.53
N TYR A 410 3.01 -6.47 14.68
CA TYR A 410 1.66 -6.60 14.14
C TYR A 410 0.67 -6.17 15.21
N GLU A 411 -0.28 -5.32 14.82
CA GLU A 411 -1.34 -4.83 15.69
C GLU A 411 -2.70 -4.88 15.01
N MET A 412 -3.70 -5.24 15.79
CA MET A 412 -5.10 -5.22 15.42
C MET A 412 -5.91 -4.58 16.52
N VAL A 413 -6.76 -3.62 16.15
CA VAL A 413 -7.72 -3.01 17.07
C VAL A 413 -9.13 -3.46 16.71
N ILE A 414 -9.79 -4.14 17.65
CA ILE A 414 -11.19 -4.52 17.60
C ILE A 414 -11.96 -3.48 18.41
N ASP A 415 -12.77 -2.68 17.72
CA ASP A 415 -13.64 -1.67 18.33
C ASP A 415 -14.75 -2.30 19.18
N SER A 416 -15.46 -3.26 18.59
CA SER A 416 -16.60 -3.92 19.24
C SER A 416 -16.87 -5.31 18.69
N TYR A 417 -17.43 -6.19 19.51
CA TYR A 417 -17.90 -7.51 19.07
C TYR A 417 -19.14 -7.94 19.86
N ASP A 418 -20.01 -8.70 19.20
CA ASP A 418 -21.10 -9.44 19.80
C ASP A 418 -21.11 -10.83 19.15
N LEU A 419 -20.91 -11.86 19.97
CA LEU A 419 -20.91 -13.27 19.60
C LEU A 419 -21.99 -14.03 20.39
N SER A 420 -23.07 -13.36 20.80
CA SER A 420 -24.12 -13.90 21.66
C SER A 420 -25.22 -14.70 20.95
N LYS A 421 -25.24 -14.70 19.61
CA LYS A 421 -26.23 -15.38 18.76
C LYS A 421 -25.54 -16.38 17.82
N SER A 422 -26.21 -16.81 16.76
CA SER A 422 -25.60 -17.74 15.81
C SER A 422 -25.21 -17.09 14.47
N TRP A 423 -23.97 -17.37 14.06
CA TRP A 423 -23.48 -17.15 12.69
C TRP A 423 -24.06 -18.17 11.69
N ASP A 424 -24.70 -19.23 12.14
CA ASP A 424 -25.40 -20.21 11.30
C ASP A 424 -26.93 -20.08 11.46
N PRO A 425 -27.69 -19.66 10.44
CA PRO A 425 -29.16 -19.62 10.52
C PRO A 425 -29.81 -20.97 10.81
N ASN A 426 -29.10 -22.07 10.56
CA ASN A 426 -29.63 -23.43 10.69
C ASN A 426 -29.16 -24.13 11.96
N SER A 427 -28.41 -23.44 12.82
CA SER A 427 -27.87 -23.99 14.05
C SER A 427 -28.01 -22.98 15.18
N GLU A 428 -28.44 -23.44 16.36
CA GLU A 428 -28.41 -22.66 17.60
C GLU A 428 -27.04 -22.80 18.30
N SER A 429 -25.98 -23.11 17.53
CA SER A 429 -24.65 -23.37 18.10
C SER A 429 -23.94 -22.06 18.39
N GLU A 430 -23.85 -21.77 19.68
CA GLU A 430 -23.12 -20.62 20.22
C GLU A 430 -21.62 -20.89 20.40
N ALA A 431 -21.18 -22.14 20.26
CA ALA A 431 -19.87 -22.60 20.67
C ALA A 431 -18.83 -22.63 19.53
N GLU A 432 -17.60 -22.25 19.87
CA GLU A 432 -16.43 -22.27 18.99
C GLU A 432 -16.58 -21.50 17.67
N LYS A 433 -17.30 -20.38 17.68
CA LYS A 433 -17.43 -19.45 16.55
C LYS A 433 -16.63 -18.18 16.80
N GLY A 434 -16.18 -17.50 15.74
CA GLY A 434 -15.46 -16.24 15.86
C GLY A 434 -14.48 -15.97 14.73
N ILE A 435 -13.50 -15.12 14.99
CA ILE A 435 -12.46 -14.72 14.02
C ILE A 435 -11.08 -15.17 14.46
N ARG A 436 -10.23 -15.45 13.48
CA ARG A 436 -8.81 -15.76 13.66
C ARG A 436 -8.00 -14.93 12.69
N MET A 437 -6.84 -14.48 13.16
CA MET A 437 -5.83 -13.87 12.33
C MET A 437 -4.54 -14.65 12.37
N ILE A 438 -3.86 -14.69 11.24
CA ILE A 438 -2.64 -15.47 11.06
C ILE A 438 -1.59 -14.56 10.43
N ILE A 439 -0.42 -14.50 11.06
CA ILE A 439 0.79 -13.92 10.47
C ILE A 439 1.61 -15.07 9.94
N LYS A 440 2.02 -15.02 8.66
CA LYS A 440 2.73 -16.14 8.01
C LYS A 440 4.23 -15.93 7.93
N ASN A 441 4.96 -16.97 8.30
CA ASN A 441 6.37 -17.17 8.03
C ASN A 441 6.54 -17.89 6.68
N GLY A 442 7.15 -17.23 5.68
CA GLY A 442 7.41 -17.78 4.33
C GLY A 442 6.23 -17.80 3.33
N ASP A 443 6.53 -18.06 2.05
CA ASP A 443 5.61 -17.98 0.88
C ASP A 443 4.64 -19.16 0.70
N ALA A 444 4.06 -19.68 1.79
CA ALA A 444 3.12 -20.79 1.70
C ALA A 444 1.74 -20.32 1.20
N GLY A 445 1.59 -20.25 -0.13
CA GLY A 445 0.29 -20.21 -0.79
C GLY A 445 -0.55 -21.45 -0.45
N GLY A 446 -1.82 -21.26 -0.10
CA GLY A 446 -2.79 -22.35 -0.09
C GLY A 446 -4.02 -22.18 0.82
N ASN A 447 -5.09 -22.86 0.40
CA ASN A 447 -6.39 -23.03 1.08
C ASN A 447 -6.23 -23.77 2.44
N PRO A 448 -6.65 -23.22 3.61
CA PRO A 448 -6.55 -23.80 4.96
C PRO A 448 -7.02 -25.26 5.07
N ASN A 449 -7.85 -25.72 4.13
CA ASN A 449 -8.43 -27.06 4.12
C ASN A 449 -7.68 -28.13 3.30
N ASN A 450 -6.62 -27.79 2.57
CA ASN A 450 -5.80 -28.79 1.86
C ASN A 450 -4.66 -29.31 2.75
N PRO A 451 -4.42 -30.63 2.81
CA PRO A 451 -3.23 -31.18 3.45
C PRO A 451 -1.97 -30.61 2.78
N PRO A 452 -0.92 -30.23 3.53
CA PRO A 452 0.14 -29.35 3.03
C PRO A 452 1.10 -30.11 2.12
N THR A 453 1.39 -29.58 0.93
CA THR A 453 2.58 -29.96 0.14
C THR A 453 3.72 -28.94 0.29
N ALA A 454 3.52 -27.90 1.09
CA ALA A 454 4.51 -26.92 1.50
C ALA A 454 4.21 -26.48 2.94
N PRO A 455 5.22 -26.21 3.77
CA PRO A 455 5.04 -25.87 5.17
C PRO A 455 4.32 -24.53 5.30
N ARG A 456 3.08 -24.56 5.78
CA ARG A 456 2.33 -23.39 6.22
C ARG A 456 2.72 -23.10 7.65
N GLN A 457 3.33 -21.95 7.91
CA GLN A 457 3.95 -21.66 9.20
C GLN A 457 3.63 -20.24 9.62
N GLY A 458 3.42 -20.01 10.90
CA GLY A 458 3.01 -18.72 11.43
C GLY A 458 2.55 -18.79 12.87
N THR A 459 1.97 -17.70 13.34
CA THR A 459 1.31 -17.61 14.64
C THR A 459 -0.07 -17.00 14.44
N ALA A 460 -1.01 -17.41 15.28
CA ALA A 460 -2.38 -16.95 15.22
C ALA A 460 -2.83 -16.38 16.56
N ILE A 461 -3.59 -15.27 16.50
CA ILE A 461 -4.43 -14.80 17.60
C ILE A 461 -5.88 -14.92 17.13
N GLN A 462 -6.74 -15.44 18.00
CA GLN A 462 -8.15 -15.65 17.69
C GLN A 462 -9.06 -15.19 18.83
N LEU A 463 -10.22 -14.65 18.45
CA LEU A 463 -11.33 -14.29 19.31
C LEU A 463 -12.49 -15.22 18.97
N TYR A 464 -12.91 -16.05 19.92
CA TYR A 464 -13.96 -17.03 19.65
C TYR A 464 -14.68 -17.49 20.92
N THR A 465 -15.87 -18.04 20.76
CA THR A 465 -16.64 -18.60 21.87
C THR A 465 -16.08 -19.97 22.28
N THR A 466 -16.18 -20.31 23.57
CA THR A 466 -15.83 -21.61 24.14
C THR A 466 -16.98 -22.61 23.92
N GLY A 467 -16.77 -23.87 24.29
CA GLY A 467 -17.83 -24.87 24.37
C GLY A 467 -18.97 -24.48 25.33
N ASP A 468 -18.65 -23.66 26.34
CA ASP A 468 -19.58 -23.22 27.38
C ASP A 468 -20.29 -21.88 27.03
N GLY A 469 -19.96 -21.27 25.90
CA GLY A 469 -20.57 -20.03 25.40
C GLY A 469 -19.84 -18.73 25.78
N ASP A 470 -18.86 -18.80 26.70
CA ASP A 470 -18.00 -17.66 27.03
C ASP A 470 -17.09 -17.28 25.85
N VAL A 471 -16.69 -16.01 25.73
CA VAL A 471 -15.68 -15.60 24.75
C VAL A 471 -14.28 -15.73 25.33
N GLN A 472 -13.33 -16.16 24.50
CA GLN A 472 -11.91 -16.21 24.86
C GLN A 472 -11.03 -15.63 23.75
N VAL A 473 -9.88 -15.10 24.16
CA VAL A 473 -8.73 -14.81 23.29
C VAL A 473 -7.76 -15.96 23.43
N GLN A 474 -7.27 -16.49 22.31
CA GLN A 474 -6.26 -17.56 22.30
C GLN A 474 -5.14 -17.22 21.32
N ALA A 475 -3.89 -17.54 21.68
CA ALA A 475 -2.79 -17.58 20.74
C ALA A 475 -2.19 -18.98 20.64
N GLN A 476 -1.77 -19.34 19.43
CA GLN A 476 -1.08 -20.61 19.18
C GLN A 476 -0.21 -20.51 17.93
N PRO A 477 0.88 -21.30 17.84
CA PRO A 477 1.61 -21.47 16.61
C PRO A 477 0.72 -22.17 15.59
N TRP A 478 0.86 -21.78 14.33
CA TRP A 478 0.11 -22.36 13.22
C TRP A 478 1.06 -23.04 12.27
N TYR A 479 1.07 -24.38 12.29
CA TYR A 479 1.95 -25.17 11.44
C TYR A 479 1.19 -26.21 10.60
N GLY A 480 1.72 -26.46 9.39
CA GLY A 480 1.55 -27.71 8.67
C GLY A 480 2.49 -28.80 9.22
N THR A 481 2.83 -29.81 8.42
CA THR A 481 3.58 -31.00 8.85
C THR A 481 5.02 -30.77 9.36
N ASP A 482 5.68 -29.64 9.04
CA ASP A 482 7.12 -29.45 9.32
C ASP A 482 7.44 -28.47 10.48
N GLY A 483 6.43 -27.91 11.18
CA GLY A 483 6.56 -27.25 12.49
C GLY A 483 7.78 -26.34 12.80
N VAL A 484 8.16 -25.38 11.96
CA VAL A 484 9.34 -24.50 12.21
C VAL A 484 9.05 -23.35 13.18
N VAL A 485 7.82 -22.81 13.19
CA VAL A 485 7.42 -21.80 14.18
C VAL A 485 6.89 -22.53 15.40
N LYS A 486 7.50 -22.27 16.56
CA LYS A 486 7.24 -22.99 17.81
C LYS A 486 7.05 -22.04 19.00
N SER A 487 6.41 -22.51 20.07
CA SER A 487 6.20 -21.76 21.32
C SER A 487 5.86 -22.69 22.49
N GLU A 488 5.91 -22.15 23.70
CA GLU A 488 5.64 -22.76 25.02
C GLU A 488 4.20 -23.28 25.29
N ASP A 489 3.48 -23.72 24.26
CA ASP A 489 2.05 -24.13 24.24
C ASP A 489 1.03 -23.06 23.81
N THR A 490 -0.21 -23.53 23.66
CA THR A 490 -1.40 -22.70 23.37
C THR A 490 -1.88 -22.02 24.63
N VAL A 491 -1.98 -20.69 24.60
CA VAL A 491 -2.44 -19.89 25.75
C VAL A 491 -3.81 -19.28 25.44
N SER A 492 -4.74 -19.46 26.39
CA SER A 492 -6.13 -18.98 26.32
C SER A 492 -6.46 -18.09 27.51
N TYR A 493 -7.23 -17.03 27.25
CA TYR A 493 -7.77 -16.13 28.26
C TYR A 493 -9.28 -15.96 28.07
N VAL A 494 -10.07 -16.29 29.09
CA VAL A 494 -11.54 -16.20 29.06
C VAL A 494 -11.99 -14.80 29.48
N LEU A 495 -12.78 -14.14 28.63
CA LEU A 495 -13.34 -12.80 28.87
C LEU A 495 -14.69 -12.85 29.61
N GLY A 496 -15.43 -13.96 29.50
CA GLY A 496 -16.59 -14.28 30.35
C GLY A 496 -17.96 -13.77 29.89
N GLU A 497 -18.04 -12.82 28.96
CA GLU A 497 -19.30 -12.36 28.35
C GLU A 497 -19.20 -12.46 26.81
N SER A 498 -20.33 -12.77 26.16
CA SER A 498 -20.39 -12.97 24.71
C SER A 498 -20.57 -11.68 23.90
N ASP A 499 -20.89 -10.59 24.57
CA ASP A 499 -21.02 -9.25 24.02
C ASP A 499 -20.12 -8.29 24.81
N MET A 500 -19.52 -7.34 24.11
CA MET A 500 -18.67 -6.31 24.68
C MET A 500 -19.39 -4.97 24.64
N ALA A 501 -19.83 -4.49 25.81
CA ALA A 501 -20.41 -3.15 25.93
C ALA A 501 -19.39 -2.08 25.48
N ASP A 502 -19.90 -1.04 24.78
CA ASP A 502 -19.23 -0.04 23.92
C ASP A 502 -17.94 0.69 24.40
N ASP A 503 -17.26 0.29 25.48
CA ASP A 503 -16.14 1.04 26.09
C ASP A 503 -14.84 0.23 26.35
N GLN A 504 -14.69 -1.02 25.89
CA GLN A 504 -13.50 -1.86 26.17
C GLN A 504 -12.94 -2.58 24.93
N GLY A 505 -12.60 -1.84 23.87
CA GLY A 505 -11.99 -2.39 22.65
C GLY A 505 -10.82 -3.34 22.93
N LEU A 506 -10.67 -4.38 22.11
CA LEU A 506 -9.56 -5.32 22.22
C LEU A 506 -8.42 -4.89 21.30
N THR A 507 -7.19 -4.87 21.82
CA THR A 507 -5.98 -4.73 21.00
C THR A 507 -5.23 -6.04 21.00
N PHE A 508 -5.00 -6.63 19.83
CA PHE A 508 -4.16 -7.81 19.66
C PHE A 508 -2.80 -7.37 19.13
N GLN A 509 -1.73 -7.90 19.70
CA GLN A 509 -0.38 -7.56 19.28
C GLN A 509 0.51 -8.80 19.21
N VAL A 510 1.34 -8.86 18.17
CA VAL A 510 2.45 -9.82 18.05
C VAL A 510 3.70 -9.02 17.73
N VAL A 511 4.76 -9.24 18.49
CA VAL A 511 6.06 -8.61 18.26
C VAL A 511 7.06 -9.69 17.88
N ILE A 512 7.73 -9.50 16.74
CA ILE A 512 8.56 -10.50 16.09
C ILE A 512 9.94 -9.88 15.82
N ASN A 513 11.01 -10.53 16.26
CA ASN A 513 12.37 -10.19 15.87
C ASN A 513 12.80 -11.13 14.73
N LEU A 514 12.77 -10.64 13.49
CA LEU A 514 13.04 -11.46 12.30
C LEU A 514 14.51 -11.88 12.19
N ASP A 515 15.42 -11.15 12.83
CA ASP A 515 16.86 -11.47 12.81
C ASP A 515 17.20 -12.66 13.73
N THR A 516 16.46 -12.83 14.82
CA THR A 516 16.64 -13.94 15.77
C THR A 516 15.63 -15.07 15.58
N GLY A 517 14.46 -14.77 15.02
CA GLY A 517 13.32 -15.67 14.96
C GLY A 517 12.43 -15.67 16.22
N ALA A 518 12.77 -14.88 17.25
CA ALA A 518 12.00 -14.80 18.49
C ALA A 518 10.71 -13.99 18.31
N PHE A 519 9.62 -14.38 18.97
CA PHE A 519 8.39 -13.59 19.01
C PHE A 519 7.61 -13.76 20.32
N TYR A 520 6.76 -12.80 20.63
CA TYR A 520 5.73 -12.92 21.67
C TYR A 520 4.40 -12.35 21.16
N SER A 521 3.30 -12.74 21.80
CA SER A 521 1.95 -12.24 21.53
C SER A 521 1.23 -11.89 22.82
N ARG A 522 0.34 -10.91 22.75
CA ARG A 522 -0.40 -10.37 23.88
C ARG A 522 -1.67 -9.66 23.43
N PHE A 523 -2.55 -9.39 24.37
CA PHE A 523 -3.73 -8.56 24.12
C PHE A 523 -4.02 -7.57 25.25
N SER A 524 -4.74 -6.51 24.94
CA SER A 524 -5.20 -5.50 25.88
C SER A 524 -6.72 -5.27 25.73
N GLN A 525 -7.38 -4.90 26.83
CA GLN A 525 -8.81 -4.51 26.88
C GLN A 525 -8.98 -3.00 27.13
N ASP A 526 -7.89 -2.25 27.14
CA ASP A 526 -7.83 -0.85 27.56
C ASP A 526 -6.91 -0.01 26.66
N GLY A 527 -6.93 -0.33 25.35
CA GLY A 527 -6.20 0.42 24.33
C GLY A 527 -4.67 0.39 24.49
N GLY A 528 -4.13 -0.72 25.03
CA GLY A 528 -2.70 -0.93 25.22
C GLY A 528 -2.13 -0.41 26.54
N ALA A 529 -2.97 0.06 27.48
CA ALA A 529 -2.48 0.54 28.78
C ALA A 529 -2.06 -0.62 29.71
N ASN A 530 -2.77 -1.74 29.67
CA ASN A 530 -2.42 -2.99 30.36
C ASN A 530 -2.48 -4.16 29.39
N TRP A 531 -1.45 -5.00 29.43
CA TRP A 531 -1.30 -6.16 28.55
C TRP A 531 -1.47 -7.48 29.32
N ASN A 532 -2.19 -8.40 28.72
CA ASN A 532 -2.26 -9.80 29.10
C ASN A 532 -1.41 -10.59 28.11
N ASP A 533 -0.35 -11.22 28.60
CA ASP A 533 0.54 -12.03 27.78
C ASP A 533 -0.16 -13.31 27.34
N LEU A 534 0.02 -13.68 26.06
CA LEU A 534 -0.41 -14.94 25.50
C LEU A 534 0.82 -15.84 25.33
N ILE A 535 1.53 -15.75 24.21
CA ILE A 535 2.83 -16.43 24.03
C ILE A 535 3.93 -15.47 24.46
N GLN A 536 4.79 -15.86 25.41
CA GLN A 536 5.96 -15.08 25.86
C GLN A 536 7.25 -15.53 25.15
N TYR A 537 7.40 -16.83 24.89
CA TYR A 537 8.59 -17.43 24.28
C TYR A 537 8.25 -18.19 22.99
N GLY A 538 8.18 -17.46 21.88
CA GLY A 538 8.06 -18.02 20.54
C GLY A 538 9.39 -18.02 19.77
N SER A 539 9.58 -18.99 18.86
CA SER A 539 10.79 -19.10 18.02
C SER A 539 10.49 -19.47 16.56
N GLY A 540 11.50 -19.33 15.68
CA GLY A 540 11.45 -19.77 14.28
C GLY A 540 10.84 -18.79 13.28
N PHE A 541 10.47 -17.58 13.71
CA PHE A 541 9.76 -16.60 12.90
C PHE A 541 10.73 -15.65 12.17
N THR A 542 11.27 -16.08 11.04
CA THR A 542 12.36 -15.36 10.33
C THR A 542 11.88 -14.47 9.18
N THR A 543 10.67 -14.68 8.67
CA THR A 543 10.09 -13.84 7.62
C THR A 543 8.61 -13.55 7.86
N ILE A 544 8.08 -12.50 7.24
CA ILE A 544 6.63 -12.23 7.18
C ILE A 544 6.24 -12.09 5.72
N SER A 545 5.42 -13.01 5.20
CA SER A 545 5.01 -13.01 3.78
C SER A 545 3.62 -12.44 3.55
N SER A 546 2.73 -12.69 4.50
CA SER A 546 1.32 -12.35 4.37
C SER A 546 0.62 -12.42 5.72
N ILE A 547 -0.48 -11.70 5.83
CA ILE A 547 -1.45 -11.89 6.89
C ILE A 547 -2.72 -12.51 6.33
N GLN A 548 -3.45 -13.22 7.18
CA GLN A 548 -4.75 -13.77 6.86
C GLN A 548 -5.78 -13.49 7.93
N ILE A 549 -7.02 -13.30 7.49
CA ILE A 549 -8.20 -13.22 8.33
C ILE A 549 -9.13 -14.35 7.94
N ALA A 550 -9.63 -15.11 8.92
CA ALA A 550 -10.58 -16.19 8.70
C ALA A 550 -11.67 -16.16 9.76
N SER A 551 -12.89 -16.51 9.36
CA SER A 551 -14.02 -16.76 10.27
C SER A 551 -14.24 -18.25 10.47
N LYS A 552 -14.79 -18.60 11.64
CA LYS A 552 -15.31 -19.93 11.95
C LYS A 552 -16.74 -19.77 12.43
N ARG A 553 -17.64 -20.54 11.83
CA ARG A 553 -19.08 -20.42 12.06
C ARG A 553 -19.58 -21.25 13.24
N ALA A 554 -18.95 -22.41 13.50
CA ALA A 554 -19.27 -23.30 14.61
C ALA A 554 -18.09 -24.26 14.89
N GLY A 555 -18.07 -24.92 16.05
CA GLY A 555 -17.03 -25.87 16.45
C GLY A 555 -16.69 -26.99 15.47
N THR A 556 -17.69 -27.47 14.72
CA THR A 556 -17.52 -28.53 13.71
C THR A 556 -16.86 -28.08 12.42
N ASP A 557 -16.77 -26.76 12.19
CA ASP A 557 -16.27 -26.19 10.94
C ASP A 557 -14.76 -25.90 11.07
N ALA A 558 -14.03 -26.05 9.97
CA ALA A 558 -12.65 -25.59 9.91
C ALA A 558 -12.61 -24.07 9.67
N TRP A 559 -11.53 -23.42 10.11
CA TRP A 559 -11.35 -21.98 9.92
C TRP A 559 -11.38 -21.61 8.43
N GLY A 560 -12.30 -20.71 8.07
CA GLY A 560 -12.48 -20.24 6.71
C GLY A 560 -13.02 -21.28 5.73
N SER A 561 -13.63 -22.38 6.19
CA SER A 561 -14.12 -23.46 5.30
C SER A 561 -15.58 -23.38 4.89
N VAL A 562 -16.41 -22.58 5.57
CA VAL A 562 -17.85 -22.47 5.33
C VAL A 562 -18.29 -21.02 5.41
N SER A 563 -19.09 -20.57 4.43
CA SER A 563 -19.74 -19.24 4.43
C SER A 563 -20.51 -19.02 5.73
N ILE A 564 -20.39 -17.83 6.30
CA ILE A 564 -21.22 -17.43 7.43
C ILE A 564 -22.61 -16.96 6.99
N GLU A 565 -22.98 -17.04 5.69
CA GLU A 565 -24.22 -16.51 5.09
C GLU A 565 -25.50 -16.90 5.83
N GLY A 566 -26.35 -15.90 6.06
CA GLY A 566 -27.71 -16.03 6.60
C GLY A 566 -27.81 -16.00 8.13
N GLY A 567 -26.72 -15.77 8.87
CA GLY A 567 -26.74 -15.64 10.34
C GLY A 567 -27.68 -14.55 10.87
N SER A 568 -27.91 -14.58 12.19
CA SER A 568 -28.85 -13.67 12.85
C SER A 568 -28.25 -12.28 13.06
N THR A 569 -29.06 -11.23 12.92
CA THR A 569 -28.64 -9.85 13.26
C THR A 569 -28.25 -9.77 14.74
N GLY A 570 -27.09 -9.18 15.00
CA GLY A 570 -26.49 -8.99 16.32
C GLY A 570 -25.09 -9.59 16.42
N ASP A 571 -24.76 -10.56 15.58
CA ASP A 571 -23.51 -11.31 15.71
C ASP A 571 -22.40 -10.74 14.80
N PHE A 572 -21.40 -10.06 15.35
CA PHE A 572 -20.37 -9.38 14.57
C PHE A 572 -19.04 -9.20 15.31
N VAL A 573 -18.00 -8.89 14.54
CA VAL A 573 -16.76 -8.29 15.03
C VAL A 573 -16.45 -7.07 14.16
N LYS A 574 -16.25 -5.90 14.79
CA LYS A 574 -15.83 -4.66 14.15
C LYS A 574 -14.35 -4.42 14.43
N ILE A 575 -13.58 -4.31 13.35
CA ILE A 575 -12.15 -4.03 13.41
C ILE A 575 -11.96 -2.57 13.00
N ASP A 576 -11.31 -1.80 13.84
CA ASP A 576 -10.99 -0.39 13.59
C ASP A 576 -9.75 -0.26 12.70
N SER A 577 -8.70 -1.03 13.01
CA SER A 577 -7.42 -0.95 12.29
C SER A 577 -6.61 -2.24 12.29
N ILE A 578 -5.75 -2.38 11.26
CA ILE A 578 -4.76 -3.47 11.12
C ILE A 578 -3.43 -2.87 10.67
N HIS A 579 -2.40 -3.02 11.49
CA HIS A 579 -1.08 -2.46 11.22
C HIS A 579 0.02 -3.52 11.27
N ILE A 580 1.04 -3.33 10.45
CA ILE A 580 2.36 -3.97 10.58
C ILE A 580 3.38 -2.84 10.55
N ARG A 581 4.16 -2.72 11.62
CA ARG A 581 5.09 -1.61 11.81
C ARG A 581 6.42 -2.04 12.43
N ASP A 582 7.45 -1.23 12.28
CA ASP A 582 8.75 -1.36 12.92
C ASP A 582 8.62 -1.01 14.41
N ALA A 583 9.16 -1.87 15.27
CA ALA A 583 9.12 -1.72 16.72
C ALA A 583 9.96 -0.54 17.23
N ASP A 584 10.94 -0.06 16.45
CA ASP A 584 11.80 1.07 16.83
C ASP A 584 10.97 2.35 17.06
N SER A 585 9.79 2.45 16.46
CA SER A 585 8.85 3.56 16.62
C SER A 585 8.04 3.54 17.93
N LEU A 586 8.03 2.43 18.69
CA LEU A 586 7.09 2.20 19.81
C LEU A 586 7.75 1.89 21.15
N ALA A 587 9.08 1.78 21.20
CA ALA A 587 9.81 1.36 22.40
C ALA A 587 9.32 0.01 22.99
N GLU A 588 8.88 -0.90 22.12
CA GLU A 588 8.44 -2.24 22.53
C GLU A 588 9.62 -3.08 23.04
N PRO A 589 9.43 -3.94 24.06
CA PRO A 589 10.49 -4.83 24.50
C PRO A 589 10.86 -5.78 23.37
N THR A 590 12.16 -5.93 23.12
CA THR A 590 12.63 -6.84 22.08
C THR A 590 12.30 -8.29 22.47
N PRO A 591 11.66 -9.08 21.59
CA PRO A 591 11.43 -10.50 21.83
C PRO A 591 12.73 -11.21 22.20
N GLN A 592 12.65 -12.08 23.21
CA GLN A 592 13.79 -12.88 23.67
C GLN A 592 13.68 -14.28 23.08
N MET A 593 14.82 -14.85 22.69
CA MET A 593 14.88 -16.27 22.38
C MET A 593 14.44 -17.07 23.61
N PRO A 594 13.75 -18.20 23.43
CA PRO A 594 13.44 -19.06 24.55
C PRO A 594 14.71 -19.55 25.25
N PRO A 595 14.64 -19.80 26.57
CA PRO A 595 15.78 -20.33 27.31
C PRO A 595 16.12 -21.75 26.84
N ASP A 596 17.42 -22.05 26.90
CA ASP A 596 18.07 -23.34 26.67
C ASP A 596 19.08 -23.47 27.82
N SER A 597 18.63 -24.10 28.90
CA SER A 597 19.26 -24.05 30.21
C SER A 597 20.53 -24.89 30.30
N ASP A 598 20.71 -25.90 29.44
CA ASP A 598 21.88 -26.76 29.41
C ASP A 598 22.71 -26.68 28.11
N GLY A 599 22.20 -26.01 27.08
CA GLY A 599 22.91 -25.68 25.86
C GLY A 599 22.97 -26.82 24.84
N ASP A 600 22.05 -27.79 24.89
CA ASP A 600 21.99 -28.91 23.93
C ASP A 600 21.30 -28.53 22.61
N GLY A 601 20.65 -27.36 22.56
CA GLY A 601 19.95 -26.82 21.40
C GLY A 601 18.45 -27.12 21.35
N ALA A 602 17.90 -27.83 22.33
CA ALA A 602 16.48 -27.85 22.64
C ALA A 602 16.13 -26.67 23.56
N PHE A 603 14.96 -26.06 23.36
CA PHE A 603 14.48 -25.03 24.28
C PHE A 603 13.84 -25.67 25.49
N ASP A 604 13.95 -25.05 26.67
CA ASP A 604 13.44 -25.60 27.95
C ASP A 604 11.97 -26.04 27.93
N TYR A 605 11.14 -25.46 27.05
CA TYR A 605 9.72 -25.84 26.91
C TYR A 605 9.48 -27.02 25.96
N GLU A 606 10.46 -27.36 25.11
CA GLU A 606 10.45 -28.55 24.23
C GLU A 606 11.28 -29.70 24.79
N ASP A 607 12.09 -29.40 25.80
CA ASP A 607 13.05 -30.29 26.39
C ASP A 607 12.43 -31.03 27.58
N ALA A 608 12.38 -32.37 27.50
CA ALA A 608 11.92 -33.21 28.60
C ALA A 608 12.89 -33.17 29.81
N PHE A 609 14.17 -32.85 29.60
CA PHE A 609 15.22 -32.75 30.60
C PHE A 609 16.03 -31.44 30.47
N PRO A 610 15.45 -30.26 30.78
CA PRO A 610 16.07 -28.93 30.56
C PRO A 610 17.39 -28.62 31.30
N ALA A 611 17.95 -29.59 32.03
CA ALA A 611 19.18 -29.43 32.78
C ALA A 611 20.22 -30.53 32.47
N ASP A 612 19.92 -31.46 31.55
CA ASP A 612 20.84 -32.50 31.11
C ASP A 612 21.13 -32.36 29.61
N PRO A 613 22.31 -31.85 29.22
CA PRO A 613 22.60 -31.55 27.83
C PRO A 613 22.81 -32.79 26.94
N ASN A 614 22.52 -33.98 27.46
CA ASN A 614 22.56 -35.25 26.74
C ASN A 614 21.18 -35.90 26.63
N GLU A 615 20.12 -35.30 27.14
CA GLU A 615 18.76 -35.84 27.09
C GLU A 615 17.79 -34.71 26.75
N SER A 616 17.04 -34.84 25.66
CA SER A 616 16.00 -33.85 25.32
C SER A 616 14.67 -34.44 24.88
N VAL A 617 14.59 -35.77 24.84
CA VAL A 617 13.40 -36.52 24.41
C VAL A 617 13.10 -37.60 25.44
N ASP A 618 11.82 -37.76 25.76
CA ASP A 618 11.25 -38.86 26.56
C ASP A 618 10.06 -39.39 25.75
N ALA A 619 10.28 -40.38 24.88
CA ALA A 619 9.30 -40.69 23.84
C ALA A 619 8.07 -41.43 24.38
N ASP A 620 8.20 -42.11 25.52
CA ASP A 620 7.12 -42.81 26.19
C ASP A 620 6.66 -42.14 27.50
N GLU A 621 7.23 -41.00 27.86
CA GLU A 621 6.84 -40.18 29.01
C GLU A 621 7.05 -40.88 30.36
N ASP A 622 8.05 -41.76 30.46
CA ASP A 622 8.35 -42.52 31.68
C ASP A 622 9.32 -41.82 32.66
N GLY A 623 9.88 -40.68 32.21
CA GLY A 623 10.79 -39.83 32.97
C GLY A 623 12.27 -40.20 32.83
N VAL A 624 12.64 -41.11 31.92
CA VAL A 624 14.03 -41.42 31.53
C VAL A 624 14.29 -40.94 30.11
N GLY A 625 15.39 -40.22 29.90
CA GLY A 625 15.69 -39.69 28.56
C GLY A 625 16.04 -40.77 27.56
N ALA A 626 15.62 -40.58 26.32
CA ALA A 626 15.75 -41.53 25.22
C ALA A 626 17.19 -41.99 24.93
N ASN A 627 18.22 -41.21 25.28
CA ASN A 627 19.61 -41.65 25.12
C ASN A 627 20.06 -42.61 26.23
N SER A 628 19.40 -42.57 27.39
CA SER A 628 19.65 -43.41 28.55
C SER A 628 18.64 -44.54 28.71
N ASP A 629 17.51 -44.45 28.02
CA ASP A 629 16.47 -45.48 27.99
C ASP A 629 16.68 -46.48 26.84
N PRO A 630 17.05 -47.74 27.14
CA PRO A 630 17.16 -48.77 26.13
C PRO A 630 15.81 -49.25 25.56
N ASP A 631 14.67 -48.83 26.13
CA ASP A 631 13.33 -49.29 25.76
C ASP A 631 12.31 -48.13 25.62
N ASP A 632 12.73 -47.03 24.96
CA ASP A 632 12.07 -45.72 24.67
C ASP A 632 10.72 -45.81 23.90
N SER A 633 9.92 -46.82 24.20
CA SER A 633 8.61 -47.10 23.62
C SER A 633 7.67 -47.83 24.58
N ASP A 634 8.13 -48.21 25.78
CA ASP A 634 7.32 -48.83 26.82
C ASP A 634 7.27 -47.93 28.07
N PRO A 635 6.16 -47.17 28.26
CA PRO A 635 6.00 -46.22 29.37
C PRO A 635 6.01 -46.86 30.78
N ASN A 636 6.15 -48.19 30.86
CA ASN A 636 6.18 -48.95 32.10
C ASN A 636 7.57 -49.48 32.46
N ASN A 637 8.63 -49.16 31.69
CA ASN A 637 9.98 -49.68 31.89
C ASN A 637 11.07 -48.59 32.12
N PRO A 638 11.01 -47.83 33.25
CA PRO A 638 11.87 -46.67 33.53
C PRO A 638 13.31 -46.99 33.95
N ASN A 639 13.91 -48.06 33.41
CA ASN A 639 15.15 -48.58 33.95
C ASN A 639 16.32 -48.48 32.97
N SER A 640 17.17 -47.49 33.25
CA SER A 640 18.60 -47.48 32.88
C SER A 640 19.18 -48.87 33.19
N GLN A 641 19.32 -49.72 32.17
CA GLN A 641 19.91 -51.04 32.38
C GLN A 641 21.43 -50.88 32.56
N ALA A 642 21.85 -50.63 33.80
CA ALA A 642 22.94 -51.46 34.29
C ALA A 642 22.48 -52.91 34.04
N PRO A 643 23.19 -53.70 33.22
CA PRO A 643 22.76 -55.06 32.96
C PRO A 643 22.62 -55.72 34.31
N ALA A 644 21.46 -56.33 34.58
CA ALA A 644 21.28 -57.18 35.76
C ALA A 644 22.56 -58.01 35.88
N GLU A 645 23.35 -57.77 36.95
CA GLU A 645 24.64 -58.43 37.09
C GLU A 645 24.39 -59.91 36.83
N ALA A 646 25.12 -60.47 35.86
CA ALA A 646 25.01 -61.90 35.58
C ALA A 646 25.15 -62.61 36.94
N PRO A 647 24.20 -63.46 37.34
CA PRO A 647 24.15 -64.03 38.68
C PRO A 647 25.53 -64.56 39.08
N ALA A 648 26.03 -64.12 40.23
CA ALA A 648 27.34 -64.55 40.70
C ALA A 648 27.27 -66.02 41.11
N LEU A 649 27.64 -66.92 40.20
CA LEU A 649 27.60 -68.36 40.43
C LEU A 649 28.82 -68.79 41.27
N THR A 650 28.55 -69.26 42.48
CA THR A 650 29.57 -69.85 43.35
C THR A 650 29.36 -71.35 43.45
N ILE A 651 30.39 -72.13 43.11
CA ILE A 651 30.39 -73.60 43.25
C ILE A 651 31.42 -73.98 44.30
N THR A 652 31.00 -74.70 45.34
CA THR A 652 31.87 -75.23 46.38
C THR A 652 31.69 -76.74 46.54
N THR A 653 32.72 -77.44 47.02
CA THR A 653 32.67 -78.88 47.28
C THR A 653 33.25 -79.18 48.66
N ASP A 654 32.62 -80.07 49.42
CA ASP A 654 33.14 -80.56 50.72
C ASP A 654 33.83 -81.94 50.62
N GLY A 655 33.93 -82.49 49.40
CA GLY A 655 34.48 -83.80 49.10
C GLY A 655 33.45 -84.94 49.04
N SER A 656 32.22 -84.72 49.52
CA SER A 656 31.09 -85.65 49.37
C SER A 656 29.92 -85.03 48.59
N ASN A 657 29.77 -83.71 48.65
CA ASN A 657 28.71 -82.95 48.00
C ASN A 657 29.27 -81.75 47.24
N VAL A 658 28.48 -81.27 46.28
CA VAL A 658 28.67 -79.98 45.60
C VAL A 658 27.52 -79.05 45.98
N THR A 659 27.85 -77.82 46.35
CA THR A 659 26.90 -76.76 46.65
C THR A 659 27.06 -75.65 45.63
N VAL A 660 25.95 -75.33 44.95
CA VAL A 660 25.85 -74.27 43.95
C VAL A 660 24.96 -73.16 44.49
N SER A 661 25.51 -71.96 44.60
CA SER A 661 24.80 -70.76 45.05
C SER A 661 24.83 -69.72 43.96
N TRP A 662 23.73 -69.01 43.77
CA TRP A 662 23.67 -67.77 42.99
C TRP A 662 22.98 -66.67 43.80
N GLU A 663 23.48 -65.45 43.67
CA GLU A 663 22.90 -64.22 44.24
C GLU A 663 22.71 -63.19 43.13
N GLY A 664 21.57 -62.49 43.15
CA GLY A 664 21.11 -61.58 42.09
C GLY A 664 20.40 -62.30 40.94
N GLY A 665 19.29 -61.71 40.43
CA GLY A 665 18.49 -62.24 39.31
C GLY A 665 17.34 -63.18 39.75
N ASP A 666 16.13 -62.65 39.83
CA ASP A 666 14.91 -63.48 39.93
C ASP A 666 14.65 -64.18 38.58
N GLY A 667 14.10 -65.41 38.62
CA GLY A 667 13.69 -66.15 37.41
C GLY A 667 14.70 -67.13 36.81
N PHE A 668 15.90 -67.27 37.38
CA PHE A 668 16.90 -68.25 36.92
C PHE A 668 16.67 -69.66 37.50
N ASN A 669 16.87 -70.67 36.64
CA ASN A 669 16.85 -72.10 36.99
C ASN A 669 18.25 -72.69 36.86
N LEU A 670 18.65 -73.52 37.83
CA LEU A 670 19.87 -74.33 37.74
C LEU A 670 19.54 -75.69 37.11
N GLN A 671 20.27 -76.06 36.06
CA GLN A 671 20.31 -77.41 35.52
C GLN A 671 21.63 -78.07 35.90
N SER A 672 21.57 -79.33 36.35
CA SER A 672 22.75 -80.17 36.51
C SER A 672 22.77 -81.26 35.45
N SER A 673 23.94 -81.84 35.18
CA SER A 673 24.05 -83.06 34.37
C SER A 673 25.38 -83.77 34.64
N GLY A 674 25.39 -85.10 34.50
CA GLY A 674 26.61 -85.90 34.44
C GLY A 674 27.29 -85.91 33.05
N ASP A 675 26.62 -85.40 32.01
CA ASP A 675 27.11 -85.39 30.63
C ASP A 675 26.73 -84.08 29.91
N LEU A 676 27.73 -83.37 29.36
CA LEU A 676 27.54 -82.09 28.67
C LEU A 676 26.62 -82.16 27.45
N SER A 677 26.47 -83.36 26.88
CA SER A 677 25.68 -83.61 25.66
C SER A 677 24.20 -83.90 25.94
N THR A 678 23.82 -84.16 27.20
CA THR A 678 22.45 -84.45 27.61
C THR A 678 22.11 -83.73 28.92
N TRP A 679 21.31 -82.67 28.85
CA TRP A 679 20.82 -81.94 30.02
C TRP A 679 19.47 -82.51 30.47
N SER A 680 19.50 -83.70 31.08
CA SER A 680 18.29 -84.42 31.50
C SER A 680 18.00 -84.33 33.00
N ASP A 681 18.93 -83.78 33.79
CA ASP A 681 18.74 -83.65 35.22
C ASP A 681 18.05 -82.32 35.56
N THR A 682 17.12 -82.44 36.51
CA THR A 682 16.01 -81.56 36.85
C THR A 682 16.36 -80.08 36.98
N SER A 683 15.42 -79.21 36.62
CA SER A 683 15.44 -77.79 36.95
C SER A 683 15.29 -77.58 38.45
N VAL A 684 16.25 -76.89 39.05
CA VAL A 684 16.24 -76.49 40.46
C VAL A 684 16.01 -74.99 40.54
N THR A 685 15.00 -74.59 41.30
CA THR A 685 14.53 -73.19 41.40
C THR A 685 14.95 -72.50 42.69
N THR A 686 15.79 -73.14 43.51
CA THR A 686 16.17 -72.64 44.84
C THR A 686 17.69 -72.55 45.01
N SER A 687 18.17 -71.39 45.47
CA SER A 687 19.57 -71.11 45.85
C SER A 687 19.69 -71.03 47.39
N PRO A 688 20.72 -71.62 48.02
CA PRO A 688 21.73 -72.51 47.44
C PRO A 688 21.18 -73.95 47.25
N HIS A 689 21.67 -74.65 46.23
CA HIS A 689 21.36 -76.05 45.97
C HIS A 689 22.54 -76.96 46.30
N THR A 690 22.29 -78.13 46.94
CA THR A 690 23.34 -79.11 47.27
C THR A 690 22.95 -80.50 46.81
N GLU A 691 23.86 -81.19 46.11
CA GLU A 691 23.69 -82.59 45.71
C GLU A 691 24.98 -83.41 45.90
N ALA A 692 24.85 -84.74 45.94
CA ALA A 692 25.97 -85.66 46.12
C ALA A 692 26.91 -85.65 44.90
N LEU A 693 28.22 -85.60 45.14
CA LEU A 693 29.23 -85.59 44.09
C LEU A 693 29.54 -87.03 43.62
N GLU A 694 28.64 -87.61 42.82
CA GLU A 694 28.74 -88.97 42.29
C GLU A 694 29.53 -89.08 40.97
N GLY A 695 30.43 -88.13 40.67
CA GLY A 695 31.21 -88.10 39.45
C GLY A 695 31.50 -86.68 38.94
N GLY A 696 31.89 -86.56 37.66
CA GLY A 696 31.96 -85.26 37.00
C GLY A 696 30.55 -84.71 36.80
N LYS A 697 30.28 -83.53 37.36
CA LYS A 697 28.99 -82.83 37.26
C LYS A 697 29.18 -81.50 36.57
N PHE A 698 28.26 -81.18 35.67
CA PHE A 698 28.18 -79.91 34.97
C PHE A 698 26.93 -79.16 35.41
N PHE A 699 27.06 -77.85 35.53
CA PHE A 699 26.00 -76.96 35.98
C PHE A 699 25.83 -75.85 34.95
N LYS A 700 24.57 -75.52 34.65
CA LYS A 700 24.22 -74.39 33.81
C LYS A 700 23.09 -73.64 34.47
N LEU A 701 23.25 -72.32 34.57
CA LEU A 701 22.16 -71.44 34.97
C LEU A 701 21.45 -70.94 33.70
N THR A 702 20.13 -71.03 33.68
CA THR A 702 19.30 -70.58 32.55
C THR A 702 18.18 -69.69 33.05
N ASN A 703 17.98 -68.54 32.43
CA ASN A 703 16.68 -67.87 32.40
C ASN A 703 15.90 -68.50 31.22
N GLU A 704 14.58 -68.66 31.33
CA GLU A 704 13.79 -69.28 30.23
C GLU A 704 13.97 -68.55 28.89
#